data_AF-A0A7R9VMT2-F1
#
_entry.id   AF-A0A7R9VMT2-F1
#
_cell.length_a   1.000
_cell.length_b   1.000
_cell.length_c   1.000
_cell.angle_alpha   90.00
_cell.angle_beta   90.00
_cell.angle_gamma   90.00
#
_symmetry.space_group_name_H-M   'P 1'
#
loop_
_entity.id
_entity.type
_entity.pdbx_description
1 polymer ?
#
loop_
_entity_poly.entity_id
_entity_poly.type
_entity_poly.pdbx_seq_one_letter_code
_entity_poly.pdbx_strand_id
1 'polypeptide(L)'
;LWVEQWLGCARQLGHWDMLSEYARMTDNHEIAVDCLWRLSDWQSLKDTLNNKAQLDEGVSTLMTRAYLALQEGDVTNGDMRTAQAMDAALRRWWQLPPVGCTPQLPLLQVFQQLVELKESVRIMYDLANGNHVSNHPFADMREIMESWRLRQPNEWESPLHWQDLLLWRNQIHNVVINAFSNAEYVGPQLHQLGYKEKAWSVNRLAAIMTIHGCTDSALTVLNTMYGYSVMEMQEAFVKIREQAKAYLDRQNELQAGANILATSNLDYFQPHHQSEVFRLKGMFQQALDDSLEAHTSFSTSLCLWKQNADAWLAWGQHCDRSYEAACQQAAAYQQQLATAAVQKVPPPPPPSAPLQPSNYLEYAVYCYLQGVRFGSAQARGMLPRVLRLLSFDNDAAGAGVGVVGAQLDRNAPDLPLWVWFLWIPQLLASLQRAEAKHAKPLLAALAVAYPQSVYYSLRTYLLSMREGALKASQELARAKARAAEERTEYAPDAARLAEISAFELGKEVMEVLRQKNPQLGVTLEQILQDIGSKFAPRSEERLLSVVTALLHRCYKVAFSGQADVPQPLRQELAGVCKACLQGDSRSSANGSDGRGGGLGHGALREAFVRDMSPSEPTFPKSLGDLAESLKSWRNRLQAELDDKMPGQLWLEEECRTLSELIQRGGASSTGSVEPVEMPGQYLSGTEIGADGVVLLEAISCNVAIV
;
A
#
# COMPACT_ATOMS: atom_id res chain seq x y z
N LEU A 1 -27.79 -22.56 -10.72
CA LEU A 1 -26.55 -21.82 -11.02
C LEU A 1 -26.75 -20.57 -11.89
N TRP A 2 -26.98 -20.65 -13.21
CA TRP A 2 -27.06 -19.43 -14.06
C TRP A 2 -28.15 -18.45 -13.61
N VAL A 3 -29.34 -18.96 -13.27
CA VAL A 3 -30.43 -18.13 -12.71
C VAL A 3 -30.02 -17.50 -11.38
N GLU A 4 -29.42 -18.25 -10.47
CA GLU A 4 -28.98 -17.74 -9.16
C GLU A 4 -27.88 -16.68 -9.29
N GLN A 5 -26.92 -16.89 -10.19
CA GLN A 5 -25.86 -15.92 -10.46
C GLN A 5 -26.41 -14.65 -11.11
N TRP A 6 -27.34 -14.80 -12.07
CA TRP A 6 -28.02 -13.66 -12.66
C TRP A 6 -28.82 -12.85 -11.62
N LEU A 7 -29.57 -13.53 -10.75
CA LEU A 7 -30.27 -12.90 -9.62
C LEU A 7 -29.30 -12.18 -8.68
N GLY A 8 -28.16 -12.81 -8.37
CA GLY A 8 -27.10 -12.21 -7.55
C GLY A 8 -26.53 -10.92 -8.17
N CYS A 9 -26.21 -10.95 -9.47
CA CYS A 9 -25.71 -9.77 -10.19
C CYS A 9 -26.76 -8.67 -10.27
N ALA A 10 -28.02 -9.01 -10.57
CA ALA A 10 -29.11 -8.03 -10.65
C ALA A 10 -29.38 -7.35 -9.30
N ARG A 11 -29.29 -8.09 -8.19
CA ARG A 11 -29.38 -7.52 -6.83
C ARG A 11 -28.25 -6.54 -6.54
N GLN A 12 -27.01 -6.88 -6.91
CA GLN A 12 -25.85 -6.00 -6.69
C GLN A 12 -25.94 -4.70 -7.50
N LEU A 13 -26.44 -4.78 -8.75
CA LEU A 13 -26.66 -3.62 -9.60
C LEU A 13 -27.87 -2.76 -9.16
N GLY A 14 -28.71 -3.28 -8.26
CA GLY A 14 -29.92 -2.59 -7.81
C GLY A 14 -31.04 -2.55 -8.85
N HIS A 15 -31.10 -3.51 -9.77
CA HIS A 15 -32.15 -3.62 -10.80
C HIS A 15 -33.44 -4.22 -10.23
N TRP A 16 -34.01 -3.56 -9.22
CA TRP A 16 -35.14 -4.06 -8.45
C TRP A 16 -36.43 -4.17 -9.28
N ASP A 17 -36.64 -3.29 -10.26
CA ASP A 17 -37.80 -3.34 -11.15
C ASP A 17 -37.84 -4.63 -11.99
N MET A 18 -36.69 -4.99 -12.58
CA MET A 18 -36.53 -6.21 -13.37
C MET A 18 -36.70 -7.46 -12.50
N LEU A 19 -36.16 -7.44 -11.29
CA LEU A 19 -36.32 -8.55 -10.34
C LEU A 19 -37.76 -8.71 -9.84
N SER A 20 -38.47 -7.60 -9.64
CA SER A 20 -39.89 -7.60 -9.28
C SER A 20 -40.75 -8.20 -10.39
N GLU A 21 -40.49 -7.84 -11.66
CA GLU A 21 -41.17 -8.45 -12.81
C GLU A 21 -40.89 -9.95 -12.92
N TYR A 22 -39.63 -10.36 -12.75
CA TYR A 22 -39.25 -11.77 -12.73
C TYR A 22 -39.93 -12.54 -11.59
N ALA A 23 -39.97 -11.97 -10.39
CA ALA A 23 -40.61 -12.58 -9.22
C ALA A 23 -42.12 -12.81 -9.47
N ARG A 24 -42.79 -11.84 -10.10
CA ARG A 24 -44.20 -11.96 -10.49
C ARG A 24 -44.42 -13.00 -11.59
N MET A 25 -43.51 -13.13 -12.57
CA MET A 25 -43.63 -14.15 -13.63
C MET A 25 -43.39 -15.58 -13.13
N THR A 26 -42.55 -15.73 -12.11
CA THR A 26 -42.17 -17.04 -11.55
C THR A 26 -42.94 -17.43 -10.29
N ASP A 27 -43.85 -16.55 -9.82
CA ASP A 27 -44.57 -16.67 -8.55
C ASP A 27 -43.63 -16.90 -7.35
N ASN A 28 -42.45 -16.26 -7.39
CA ASN A 28 -41.46 -16.37 -6.32
C ASN A 28 -41.64 -15.24 -5.30
N HIS A 29 -42.35 -15.54 -4.22
CA HIS A 29 -42.69 -14.57 -3.19
C HIS A 29 -41.49 -14.10 -2.35
N GLU A 30 -40.45 -14.91 -2.17
CA GLU A 30 -39.27 -14.50 -1.40
C GLU A 30 -38.52 -13.36 -2.09
N ILE A 31 -38.32 -13.47 -3.41
CA ILE A 31 -37.70 -12.42 -4.21
C ILE A 31 -38.64 -11.21 -4.32
N ALA A 32 -39.94 -11.43 -4.44
CA ALA A 32 -40.93 -10.36 -4.50
C ALA A 32 -40.87 -9.48 -3.24
N VAL A 33 -40.91 -10.10 -2.05
CA VAL A 33 -40.81 -9.38 -0.76
C VAL A 33 -39.53 -8.55 -0.70
N ASP A 34 -38.40 -9.15 -1.09
CA ASP A 34 -37.08 -8.51 -1.13
C ASP A 34 -37.07 -7.26 -2.06
N CYS A 35 -37.72 -7.32 -3.22
CA CYS A 35 -37.75 -6.21 -4.17
C CYS A 35 -38.71 -5.08 -3.74
N LEU A 36 -39.90 -5.45 -3.26
CA LEU A 36 -41.00 -4.50 -3.03
C LEU A 36 -40.68 -3.45 -1.96
N TRP A 37 -40.00 -3.83 -0.87
CA TRP A 37 -39.63 -2.86 0.16
C TRP A 37 -38.56 -1.87 -0.33
N ARG A 38 -37.62 -2.30 -1.20
CA ARG A 38 -36.59 -1.43 -1.80
C ARG A 38 -37.18 -0.48 -2.84
N LEU A 39 -38.20 -0.92 -3.58
CA LEU A 39 -39.00 -0.09 -4.49
C LEU A 39 -40.00 0.83 -3.77
N SER A 40 -40.14 0.70 -2.44
CA SER A 40 -41.13 1.43 -1.65
C SER A 40 -42.60 1.15 -2.05
N ASP A 41 -42.89 -0.01 -2.64
CA ASP A 41 -44.27 -0.45 -2.93
C ASP A 41 -44.84 -1.20 -1.72
N TRP A 42 -45.24 -0.41 -0.72
CA TRP A 42 -45.72 -0.92 0.56
C TRP A 42 -47.09 -1.62 0.48
N GLN A 43 -47.92 -1.26 -0.50
CA GLN A 43 -49.26 -1.86 -0.67
C GLN A 43 -49.15 -3.30 -1.17
N SER A 44 -48.43 -3.50 -2.29
CA SER A 44 -48.16 -4.84 -2.83
C SER A 44 -47.38 -5.71 -1.85
N LEU A 45 -46.48 -5.11 -1.06
CA LEU A 45 -45.73 -5.81 -0.02
C LEU A 45 -46.65 -6.34 1.08
N LYS A 46 -47.61 -5.54 1.55
CA LYS A 46 -48.57 -5.93 2.57
C LYS A 46 -49.42 -7.12 2.12
N ASP A 47 -49.91 -7.09 0.89
CA ASP A 47 -50.70 -8.19 0.33
C ASP A 47 -49.89 -9.49 0.24
N THR A 48 -48.62 -9.39 -0.20
CA THR A 48 -47.71 -10.54 -0.30
C THR A 48 -47.36 -11.11 1.08
N LEU A 49 -47.08 -10.26 2.08
CA LEU A 49 -46.71 -10.69 3.44
C LEU A 49 -47.88 -11.29 4.24
N ASN A 50 -49.12 -10.89 3.93
CA ASN A 50 -50.32 -11.44 4.56
C ASN A 50 -50.62 -12.88 4.09
N ASN A 51 -50.12 -13.26 2.91
CA ASN A 51 -50.26 -14.61 2.37
C ASN A 51 -49.21 -15.57 2.99
N LYS A 52 -49.47 -15.99 4.23
CA LYS A 52 -48.55 -16.83 5.03
C LYS A 52 -48.25 -18.21 4.46
N ALA A 53 -49.03 -18.71 3.51
CA ALA A 53 -48.90 -20.09 3.02
C ALA A 53 -47.65 -20.32 2.16
N GLN A 54 -47.02 -19.25 1.66
CA GLN A 54 -45.95 -19.33 0.66
C GLN A 54 -44.62 -18.71 1.11
N LEU A 55 -44.50 -18.29 2.38
CA LEU A 55 -43.31 -17.61 2.91
C LEU A 55 -42.73 -18.35 4.12
N ASP A 56 -41.43 -18.67 4.07
CA ASP A 56 -40.70 -19.19 5.23
C ASP A 56 -40.41 -18.06 6.23
N GLU A 57 -40.57 -18.32 7.53
CA GLU A 57 -40.35 -17.32 8.59
C GLU A 57 -38.86 -17.20 8.94
N GLY A 58 -38.08 -16.67 8.00
CA GLY A 58 -36.67 -16.34 8.19
C GLY A 58 -36.44 -14.93 8.76
N VAL A 59 -35.19 -14.64 9.15
CA VAL A 59 -34.77 -13.33 9.68
C VAL A 59 -35.14 -12.18 8.72
N SER A 60 -34.90 -12.35 7.42
CA SER A 60 -35.22 -11.35 6.39
C SER A 60 -36.72 -11.03 6.34
N THR A 61 -37.59 -12.04 6.40
CA THR A 61 -39.05 -11.81 6.39
C THR A 61 -39.55 -11.08 7.64
N LEU A 62 -38.97 -11.37 8.82
CA LEU A 62 -39.29 -10.68 10.07
C LEU A 62 -38.86 -9.22 10.01
N MET A 63 -37.69 -8.94 9.42
CA MET A 63 -37.22 -7.58 9.18
C MET A 63 -38.14 -6.83 8.22
N THR A 64 -38.56 -7.43 7.10
CA THR A 64 -39.47 -6.77 6.16
C THR A 64 -40.85 -6.51 6.77
N ARG A 65 -41.35 -7.41 7.62
CA ARG A 65 -42.57 -7.17 8.42
C ARG A 65 -42.40 -6.00 9.40
N ALA A 66 -41.22 -5.85 10.00
CA ALA A 66 -40.92 -4.71 10.85
C ALA A 66 -40.85 -3.41 10.04
N TYR A 67 -40.18 -3.40 8.88
CA TYR A 67 -40.16 -2.24 7.97
C TYR A 67 -41.56 -1.78 7.60
N LEU A 68 -42.45 -2.72 7.24
CA LEU A 68 -43.85 -2.41 6.93
C LEU A 68 -44.60 -1.80 8.13
N ALA A 69 -44.49 -2.42 9.32
CA ALA A 69 -45.16 -1.93 10.53
C ALA A 69 -44.69 -0.51 10.90
N LEU A 70 -43.39 -0.26 10.79
CA LEU A 70 -42.82 1.06 11.06
C LEU A 70 -43.28 2.11 10.04
N GLN A 71 -43.36 1.75 8.76
CA GLN A 71 -43.87 2.63 7.71
C GLN A 71 -45.35 3.01 7.92
N GLU A 72 -46.17 2.10 8.45
CA GLU A 72 -47.57 2.37 8.81
C GLU A 72 -47.71 3.21 10.09
N GLY A 73 -46.60 3.51 10.79
CA GLY A 73 -46.57 4.23 12.06
C GLY A 73 -46.89 3.35 13.27
N ASP A 74 -46.97 2.03 13.11
CA ASP A 74 -47.22 1.08 14.20
C ASP A 74 -45.91 0.71 14.90
N VAL A 75 -45.49 1.59 15.80
CA VAL A 75 -44.24 1.48 16.56
C VAL A 75 -44.24 0.24 17.46
N THR A 76 -45.38 -0.16 18.02
CA THR A 76 -45.47 -1.30 18.96
C THR A 76 -45.27 -2.63 18.24
N ASN A 77 -45.99 -2.85 17.13
CA ASN A 77 -45.78 -4.06 16.34
C ASN A 77 -44.40 -4.07 15.70
N GLY A 78 -43.91 -2.93 15.21
CA GLY A 78 -42.56 -2.81 14.66
C GLY A 78 -41.48 -3.21 15.68
N ASP A 79 -41.60 -2.78 16.94
CA ASP A 79 -40.64 -3.15 17.99
C ASP A 79 -40.67 -4.65 18.31
N MET A 80 -41.87 -5.22 18.41
CA MET A 80 -42.06 -6.65 18.65
C MET A 80 -41.44 -7.50 17.52
N ARG A 81 -41.65 -7.13 16.25
CA ARG A 81 -41.07 -7.85 15.10
C ARG A 81 -39.55 -7.72 15.04
N THR A 82 -39.02 -6.57 15.40
CA THR A 82 -37.57 -6.34 15.49
C THR A 82 -36.93 -7.24 16.53
N ALA A 83 -37.54 -7.36 17.72
CA ALA A 83 -37.07 -8.27 18.76
C ALA A 83 -37.10 -9.74 18.32
N GLN A 84 -38.17 -10.17 17.65
CA GLN A 84 -38.26 -11.54 17.09
C GLN A 84 -37.18 -11.81 16.05
N ALA A 85 -36.90 -10.83 15.17
CA ALA A 85 -35.84 -10.94 14.17
C ALA A 85 -34.45 -11.04 14.82
N MET A 86 -34.21 -10.29 15.90
CA MET A 86 -32.97 -10.35 16.69
C MET A 86 -32.77 -11.74 17.32
N ASP A 87 -33.80 -12.30 17.93
CA ASP A 87 -33.75 -13.66 18.50
C ASP A 87 -33.48 -14.72 17.42
N ALA A 88 -34.10 -14.59 16.25
CA ALA A 88 -33.88 -15.49 15.13
C ALA A 88 -32.44 -15.40 14.58
N ALA A 89 -31.89 -14.18 14.46
CA ALA A 89 -30.52 -13.94 14.05
C ALA A 89 -29.52 -14.54 15.05
N LEU A 90 -29.76 -14.36 16.36
CA LEU A 90 -28.93 -14.97 17.41
C LEU A 90 -28.98 -16.50 17.35
N ARG A 91 -30.16 -17.11 17.19
CA ARG A 91 -30.27 -18.57 17.04
C ARG A 91 -29.46 -19.08 15.85
N ARG A 92 -29.48 -18.35 14.71
CA ARG A 92 -28.65 -18.68 13.55
C ARG A 92 -27.16 -18.54 13.84
N TRP A 93 -26.75 -17.53 14.62
CA TRP A 93 -25.35 -17.36 15.03
C TRP A 93 -24.84 -18.57 15.82
N TRP A 94 -25.64 -19.05 16.78
CA TRP A 94 -25.31 -20.23 17.60
C TRP A 94 -25.27 -21.54 16.80
N GLN A 95 -25.91 -21.60 15.63
CA GLN A 95 -25.84 -22.76 14.74
C GLN A 95 -24.58 -22.79 13.87
N LEU A 96 -23.85 -21.67 13.76
CA LEU A 96 -22.63 -21.60 12.96
C LEU A 96 -21.41 -22.15 13.74
N PRO A 97 -20.44 -22.77 13.05
CA PRO A 97 -19.22 -23.25 13.69
C PRO A 97 -18.42 -22.08 14.28
N PRO A 98 -17.69 -22.27 15.39
CA PRO A 98 -16.86 -21.23 16.00
C PRO A 98 -15.58 -20.93 15.21
N VAL A 99 -15.28 -21.70 14.16
CA VAL A 99 -14.03 -21.60 13.38
C VAL A 99 -14.32 -20.94 12.04
N GLY A 100 -13.68 -19.79 11.80
CA GLY A 100 -13.80 -18.99 10.58
C GLY A 100 -14.71 -17.77 10.74
N CYS A 101 -14.51 -16.76 9.89
CA CYS A 101 -15.29 -15.50 9.90
C CYS A 101 -16.27 -15.39 8.72
N THR A 102 -16.11 -16.24 7.68
CA THR A 102 -16.84 -16.11 6.42
C THR A 102 -18.35 -16.35 6.53
N PRO A 103 -18.85 -17.42 7.19
CA PRO A 103 -20.29 -17.61 7.32
C PRO A 103 -20.95 -16.65 8.33
N GLN A 104 -20.17 -16.07 9.24
CA GLN A 104 -20.63 -15.10 10.24
C GLN A 104 -20.79 -13.70 9.66
N LEU A 105 -20.01 -13.33 8.64
CA LEU A 105 -19.99 -11.98 8.06
C LEU A 105 -21.38 -11.49 7.59
N PRO A 106 -22.18 -12.25 6.81
CA PRO A 106 -23.53 -11.81 6.43
C PRO A 106 -24.44 -11.61 7.64
N LEU A 107 -24.23 -12.36 8.72
CA LEU A 107 -25.03 -12.24 9.92
C LEU A 107 -24.65 -10.99 10.74
N LEU A 108 -23.36 -10.60 10.73
CA LEU A 108 -22.91 -9.31 11.29
C LEU A 108 -23.55 -8.12 10.56
N GLN A 109 -23.63 -8.19 9.23
CA GLN A 109 -24.32 -7.20 8.40
C GLN A 109 -25.80 -7.08 8.79
N VAL A 110 -26.48 -8.22 8.98
CA VAL A 110 -27.88 -8.27 9.46
C VAL A 110 -28.02 -7.70 10.87
N PHE A 111 -27.09 -7.96 11.79
CA PHE A 111 -27.14 -7.37 13.13
C PHE A 111 -27.05 -5.84 13.09
N GLN A 112 -26.24 -5.27 12.20
CA GLN A 112 -26.20 -3.82 12.00
C GLN A 112 -27.57 -3.28 11.57
N GLN A 113 -28.21 -3.92 10.59
CA GLN A 113 -29.55 -3.52 10.12
C GLN A 113 -30.62 -3.66 11.22
N LEU A 114 -30.54 -4.69 12.06
CA LEU A 114 -31.45 -4.90 13.20
C LEU A 114 -31.29 -3.84 14.29
N VAL A 115 -30.06 -3.41 14.56
CA VAL A 115 -29.79 -2.30 15.48
C VAL A 115 -30.38 -1.00 14.93
N GLU A 116 -30.17 -0.69 13.65
CA GLU A 116 -30.75 0.50 13.03
C GLU A 116 -32.28 0.45 13.00
N LEU A 117 -32.87 -0.73 12.83
CA LEU A 117 -34.32 -0.93 12.92
C LEU A 117 -34.85 -0.64 14.33
N LYS A 118 -34.16 -1.11 15.38
CA LYS A 118 -34.51 -0.82 16.78
C LYS A 118 -34.31 0.67 17.11
N GLU A 119 -33.28 1.31 16.56
CA GLU A 119 -33.06 2.75 16.69
C GLU A 119 -34.15 3.54 15.93
N SER A 120 -34.64 3.04 14.80
CA SER A 120 -35.76 3.64 14.03
C SER A 120 -37.07 3.65 14.82
N VAL A 121 -37.35 2.57 15.58
CA VAL A 121 -38.47 2.53 16.54
C VAL A 121 -38.36 3.69 17.55
N ARG A 122 -37.16 3.93 18.10
CA ARG A 122 -36.92 5.01 19.05
C ARG A 122 -37.11 6.39 18.43
N ILE A 123 -36.60 6.60 17.20
CA ILE A 123 -36.82 7.84 16.44
C ILE A 123 -38.33 8.13 16.32
N MET A 124 -39.12 7.14 15.91
CA MET A 124 -40.56 7.34 15.73
C MET A 124 -41.31 7.57 17.05
N TYR A 125 -40.87 6.93 18.15
CA TYR A 125 -41.40 7.22 19.48
C TYR A 125 -41.10 8.68 19.90
N ASP A 126 -39.89 9.16 19.63
CA ASP A 126 -39.46 10.54 19.90
C ASP A 126 -40.26 11.56 19.07
N LEU A 127 -40.50 11.26 17.78
CA LEU A 127 -41.34 12.07 16.90
C LEU A 127 -42.81 12.10 17.36
N ALA A 128 -43.36 10.96 17.76
CA ALA A 128 -44.72 10.87 18.28
C ALA A 128 -44.88 11.71 19.55
N ASN A 129 -43.91 11.66 20.48
CA ASN A 129 -43.92 12.48 21.69
C ASN A 129 -43.80 13.97 21.38
N GLY A 130 -42.97 14.35 20.39
CA GLY A 130 -42.80 15.73 19.98
C GLY A 130 -44.04 16.37 19.37
N ASN A 131 -44.94 15.59 18.77
CA ASN A 131 -46.24 16.09 18.32
C ASN A 131 -47.17 16.48 19.48
N HIS A 132 -46.94 15.96 20.69
CA HIS A 132 -47.77 16.23 21.87
C HIS A 132 -47.20 17.30 22.79
N VAL A 133 -45.89 17.58 22.73
CA VAL A 133 -45.18 18.48 23.65
C VAL A 133 -44.60 19.68 22.89
N SER A 134 -45.11 20.89 23.17
CA SER A 134 -44.55 22.13 22.64
C SER A 134 -43.08 22.31 23.09
N ASN A 135 -42.16 22.58 22.15
CA ASN A 135 -40.70 22.67 22.36
C ASN A 135 -40.00 21.35 22.76
N HIS A 136 -40.48 20.22 22.24
CA HIS A 136 -39.77 18.95 22.41
C HIS A 136 -38.33 19.01 21.85
N PRO A 137 -37.31 18.59 22.60
CA PRO A 137 -35.91 18.75 22.20
C PRO A 137 -35.43 17.70 21.20
N PHE A 138 -36.19 16.66 20.86
CA PHE A 138 -35.82 15.59 19.90
C PHE A 138 -34.37 15.07 20.07
N ALA A 139 -33.97 14.81 21.31
CA ALA A 139 -32.57 14.49 21.64
C ALA A 139 -32.18 13.12 21.10
N ASP A 140 -33.03 12.10 21.33
CA ASP A 140 -32.82 10.74 20.89
C ASP A 140 -32.69 10.66 19.36
N MET A 141 -33.59 11.33 18.63
CA MET A 141 -33.53 11.35 17.17
C MET A 141 -32.20 11.92 16.66
N ARG A 142 -31.74 13.06 17.22
CA ARG A 142 -30.47 13.68 16.78
C ARG A 142 -29.26 12.82 17.09
N GLU A 143 -29.18 12.27 18.30
CA GLU A 143 -28.07 11.42 18.73
C GLU A 143 -27.96 10.16 17.84
N ILE A 144 -29.12 9.57 17.50
CA ILE A 144 -29.16 8.40 16.60
C ILE A 144 -28.70 8.79 15.19
N MET A 145 -29.15 9.91 14.63
CA MET A 145 -28.71 10.36 13.29
C MET A 145 -27.20 10.65 13.25
N GLU A 146 -26.65 11.26 14.29
CA GLU A 146 -25.20 11.45 14.43
C GLU A 146 -24.46 10.11 14.52
N SER A 147 -25.00 9.17 15.31
CA SER A 147 -24.45 7.82 15.43
C SER A 147 -24.48 7.06 14.09
N TRP A 148 -25.55 7.21 13.30
CA TRP A 148 -25.66 6.62 11.96
C TRP A 148 -24.61 7.16 10.99
N ARG A 149 -24.21 8.43 11.10
CA ARG A 149 -23.12 8.99 10.29
C ARG A 149 -21.77 8.37 10.63
N LEU A 150 -21.53 8.08 11.90
CA LEU A 150 -20.27 7.48 12.36
C LEU A 150 -20.23 5.95 12.12
N ARG A 151 -21.39 5.28 12.19
CA ARG A 151 -21.54 3.84 11.99
C ARG A 151 -21.81 3.53 10.51
N GLN A 152 -20.74 3.41 9.73
CA GLN A 152 -20.80 3.03 8.32
C GLN A 152 -20.20 1.62 8.10
N PRO A 153 -20.67 0.88 7.09
CA PRO A 153 -19.94 -0.29 6.60
C PRO A 153 -18.56 0.10 6.06
N ASN A 154 -17.69 -0.88 5.86
CA ASN A 154 -16.40 -0.64 5.20
C ASN A 154 -16.59 -0.44 3.69
N GLU A 155 -15.67 0.28 3.05
CA GLU A 155 -15.74 0.58 1.61
C GLU A 155 -15.58 -0.66 0.72
N TRP A 156 -15.04 -1.76 1.25
CA TRP A 156 -14.91 -3.04 0.55
C TRP A 156 -16.06 -4.01 0.80
N GLU A 157 -17.06 -3.64 1.61
CA GLU A 157 -18.26 -4.46 1.82
C GLU A 157 -19.10 -4.56 0.54
N SER A 158 -20.03 -5.52 0.48
CA SER A 158 -20.89 -5.68 -0.68
C SER A 158 -21.74 -4.41 -0.91
N PRO A 159 -21.91 -3.96 -2.17
CA PRO A 159 -22.78 -2.82 -2.50
C PRO A 159 -24.23 -3.07 -2.07
N LEU A 160 -24.66 -4.34 -1.99
CA LEU A 160 -26.00 -4.70 -1.52
C LEU A 160 -26.22 -4.32 -0.04
N HIS A 161 -25.23 -4.56 0.83
CA HIS A 161 -25.32 -4.18 2.26
C HIS A 161 -25.40 -2.65 2.42
N TRP A 162 -24.62 -1.92 1.63
CA TRP A 162 -24.69 -0.45 1.57
C TRP A 162 -26.06 0.05 1.08
N GLN A 163 -26.61 -0.57 0.03
CA GLN A 163 -27.94 -0.25 -0.47
C GLN A 163 -28.99 -0.50 0.62
N ASP A 164 -28.98 -1.66 1.27
CA ASP A 164 -29.98 -2.02 2.27
C ASP A 164 -30.02 -1.04 3.44
N LEU A 165 -28.85 -0.66 3.94
CA LEU A 165 -28.70 0.30 5.02
C LEU A 165 -29.21 1.69 4.62
N LEU A 166 -28.70 2.22 3.50
CA LEU A 166 -28.96 3.60 3.10
C LEU A 166 -30.37 3.80 2.53
N LEU A 167 -30.95 2.77 1.90
CA LEU A 167 -32.36 2.77 1.51
C LEU A 167 -33.27 2.82 2.72
N TRP A 168 -32.99 2.03 3.77
CA TRP A 168 -33.77 2.08 5.00
C TRP A 168 -33.66 3.44 5.70
N ARG A 169 -32.43 3.97 5.83
CA ARG A 169 -32.22 5.33 6.37
C ARG A 169 -32.99 6.38 5.59
N ASN A 170 -33.03 6.29 4.26
CA ASN A 170 -33.82 7.21 3.43
C ASN A 170 -35.31 7.17 3.74
N GLN A 171 -35.89 5.99 4.05
CA GLN A 171 -37.28 5.90 4.47
C GLN A 171 -37.51 6.64 5.80
N ILE A 172 -36.65 6.42 6.79
CA ILE A 172 -36.74 7.10 8.08
C ILE A 172 -36.53 8.61 7.93
N HIS A 173 -35.60 9.05 7.08
CA HIS A 173 -35.43 10.47 6.79
C HIS A 173 -36.67 11.08 6.12
N ASN A 174 -37.38 10.34 5.24
CA ASN A 174 -38.66 10.81 4.70
C ASN A 174 -39.72 10.98 5.80
N VAL A 175 -39.80 10.04 6.74
CA VAL A 175 -40.71 10.15 7.91
C VAL A 175 -40.40 11.41 8.71
N VAL A 176 -39.11 11.68 8.98
CA VAL A 176 -38.64 12.87 9.70
C VAL A 176 -38.96 14.16 8.93
N ILE A 177 -38.68 14.20 7.63
CA ILE A 177 -38.99 15.36 6.77
C ILE A 177 -40.49 15.67 6.81
N ASN A 178 -41.33 14.63 6.69
CA ASN A 178 -42.78 14.78 6.74
C ASN A 178 -43.26 15.26 8.12
N ALA A 179 -42.66 14.77 9.20
CA ALA A 179 -42.98 15.21 10.56
C ALA A 179 -42.64 16.70 10.78
N PHE A 180 -41.59 17.21 10.12
CA PHE A 180 -41.13 18.59 10.26
C PHE A 180 -41.53 19.51 9.11
N SER A 181 -42.50 19.16 8.27
CA SER A 181 -42.87 19.94 7.08
C SER A 181 -43.28 21.39 7.39
N ASN A 182 -43.80 21.67 8.59
CA ASN A 182 -44.25 22.99 9.01
C ASN A 182 -43.16 23.79 9.74
N ALA A 183 -42.38 24.56 8.96
CA ALA A 183 -41.27 25.38 9.46
C ALA A 183 -41.65 26.50 10.45
N GLU A 184 -42.93 26.88 10.55
CA GLU A 184 -43.39 27.89 11.51
C GLU A 184 -43.42 27.37 12.97
N TYR A 185 -43.63 26.07 13.14
CA TYR A 185 -43.71 25.42 14.45
C TYR A 185 -42.41 24.73 14.84
N VAL A 186 -41.63 24.31 13.83
CA VAL A 186 -40.37 23.59 14.00
C VAL A 186 -39.23 24.53 13.60
N GLY A 187 -38.30 24.79 14.53
CA GLY A 187 -37.19 25.70 14.27
C GLY A 187 -36.41 25.35 12.98
N PRO A 188 -35.84 26.35 12.29
CA PRO A 188 -35.31 26.20 10.92
C PRO A 188 -34.21 25.14 10.80
N GLN A 189 -33.43 24.92 11.85
CA GLN A 189 -32.38 23.92 11.90
C GLN A 189 -32.93 22.48 11.85
N LEU A 190 -34.02 22.21 12.58
CA LEU A 190 -34.66 20.89 12.61
C LEU A 190 -35.41 20.60 11.31
N HIS A 191 -36.03 21.64 10.72
CA HIS A 191 -36.67 21.53 9.42
C HIS A 191 -35.66 21.10 8.34
N GLN A 192 -34.45 21.68 8.33
CA GLN A 192 -33.41 21.34 7.36
C GLN A 192 -32.69 20.01 7.64
N LEU A 193 -32.71 19.52 8.89
CA LEU A 193 -31.97 18.32 9.29
C LEU A 193 -32.34 17.09 8.45
N GLY A 194 -33.63 16.79 8.30
CA GLY A 194 -34.08 15.62 7.53
C GLY A 194 -33.62 15.67 6.07
N TYR A 195 -33.70 16.86 5.44
CA TYR A 195 -33.22 17.06 4.06
C TYR A 195 -31.70 16.89 3.95
N LYS A 196 -30.93 17.35 4.95
CA LYS A 196 -29.49 17.19 5.01
C LYS A 196 -29.09 15.72 5.14
N GLU A 197 -29.69 15.00 6.08
CA GLU A 197 -29.36 13.58 6.33
C GLU A 197 -29.74 12.67 5.15
N LYS A 198 -30.88 12.96 4.51
CA LYS A 198 -31.28 12.27 3.29
C LYS A 198 -30.31 12.54 2.14
N ALA A 199 -29.95 13.80 1.92
CA ALA A 199 -29.00 14.16 0.87
C ALA A 199 -27.64 13.47 1.07
N TRP A 200 -27.15 13.46 2.30
CA TRP A 200 -25.92 12.76 2.68
C TRP A 200 -25.98 11.26 2.38
N SER A 201 -27.08 10.60 2.74
CA SER A 201 -27.28 9.15 2.53
C SER A 201 -27.28 8.79 1.05
N VAL A 202 -27.96 9.59 0.22
CA VAL A 202 -28.00 9.41 -1.25
C VAL A 202 -26.62 9.64 -1.87
N ASN A 203 -25.93 10.71 -1.45
CA ASN A 203 -24.58 11.04 -1.90
C ASN A 203 -23.58 9.93 -1.54
N ARG A 204 -23.63 9.41 -0.31
CA ARG A 204 -22.74 8.35 0.14
C ARG A 204 -22.99 7.05 -0.62
N LEU A 205 -24.26 6.69 -0.86
CA LEU A 205 -24.59 5.51 -1.65
C LEU A 205 -24.00 5.59 -3.06
N ALA A 206 -24.17 6.73 -3.72
CA ALA A 206 -23.62 6.93 -5.06
C ALA A 206 -22.08 6.88 -5.08
N ALA A 207 -21.41 7.48 -4.10
CA ALA A 207 -19.96 7.43 -3.98
C ALA A 207 -19.43 5.99 -3.86
N ILE A 208 -20.08 5.15 -3.03
CA ILE A 208 -19.71 3.74 -2.87
C ILE A 208 -19.97 2.97 -4.17
N MET A 209 -21.11 3.18 -4.84
CA MET A 209 -21.41 2.52 -6.12
C MET A 209 -20.36 2.87 -7.19
N THR A 210 -19.87 4.11 -7.24
CA THR A 210 -18.76 4.52 -8.12
C THR A 210 -17.46 3.81 -7.77
N ILE A 211 -17.11 3.68 -6.47
CA ILE A 211 -15.91 2.94 -6.03
C ILE A 211 -15.95 1.46 -6.46
N HIS A 212 -17.12 0.83 -6.43
CA HIS A 212 -17.31 -0.55 -6.92
C HIS A 212 -17.44 -0.64 -8.45
N GLY A 213 -17.34 0.46 -9.19
CA GLY A 213 -17.43 0.51 -10.67
C GLY A 213 -18.86 0.41 -11.23
N CYS A 214 -19.90 0.54 -10.40
CA CYS A 214 -21.31 0.49 -10.80
C CYS A 214 -21.86 1.91 -11.06
N THR A 215 -21.30 2.59 -12.07
CA THR A 215 -21.55 4.02 -12.34
C THR A 215 -22.98 4.32 -12.81
N ASP A 216 -23.59 3.41 -13.56
CA ASP A 216 -24.97 3.51 -14.06
C ASP A 216 -25.99 3.61 -12.92
N SER A 217 -25.85 2.71 -11.94
CA SER A 217 -26.67 2.69 -10.73
C SER A 217 -26.41 3.93 -9.87
N ALA A 218 -25.15 4.40 -9.79
CA ALA A 218 -24.81 5.62 -9.06
C ALA A 218 -25.52 6.87 -9.63
N LEU A 219 -25.51 7.04 -10.96
CA LEU A 219 -26.21 8.14 -11.63
C LEU A 219 -27.72 8.05 -11.45
N THR A 220 -28.28 6.84 -11.54
CA THR A 220 -29.71 6.59 -11.30
C THR A 220 -30.12 6.98 -9.88
N VAL A 221 -29.31 6.62 -8.89
CA VAL A 221 -29.51 7.00 -7.48
C VAL A 221 -29.48 8.52 -7.31
N LEU A 222 -28.47 9.22 -7.85
CA LEU A 222 -28.32 10.67 -7.71
C LEU A 222 -29.41 11.48 -8.41
N ASN A 223 -30.02 10.93 -9.46
CA ASN A 223 -31.08 11.60 -10.21
C ASN A 223 -32.46 11.36 -9.59
N THR A 224 -32.69 10.18 -9.00
CA THR A 224 -34.04 9.74 -8.62
C THR A 224 -34.31 9.84 -7.11
N MET A 225 -33.34 9.55 -6.26
CA MET A 225 -33.59 9.28 -4.82
C MET A 225 -33.76 10.52 -3.94
N TYR A 226 -33.40 11.72 -4.40
CA TYR A 226 -33.61 12.94 -3.61
C TYR A 226 -35.10 13.21 -3.40
N GLY A 227 -35.91 13.21 -4.46
CA GLY A 227 -37.35 13.46 -4.38
C GLY A 227 -37.75 14.88 -3.93
N TYR A 228 -36.80 15.82 -3.83
CA TYR A 228 -37.03 17.23 -3.52
C TYR A 228 -35.99 18.12 -4.21
N SER A 229 -36.28 19.43 -4.31
CA SER A 229 -35.43 20.44 -4.95
C SER A 229 -34.59 21.26 -3.97
N VAL A 230 -34.97 21.32 -2.69
CA VAL A 230 -34.28 22.11 -1.66
C VAL A 230 -33.05 21.36 -1.16
N MET A 231 -31.84 21.90 -1.35
CA MET A 231 -30.61 21.22 -0.93
C MET A 231 -29.62 22.17 -0.28
N GLU A 232 -28.97 21.70 0.79
CA GLU A 232 -27.85 22.41 1.41
C GLU A 232 -26.68 22.50 0.43
N MET A 233 -25.97 23.62 0.45
CA MET A 233 -24.84 23.91 -0.43
C MET A 233 -23.76 22.81 -0.41
N GLN A 234 -23.42 22.29 0.77
CA GLN A 234 -22.43 21.22 0.91
C GLN A 234 -22.86 19.95 0.16
N GLU A 235 -24.11 19.53 0.34
CA GLU A 235 -24.62 18.30 -0.26
C GLU A 235 -24.86 18.45 -1.76
N ALA A 236 -25.22 19.65 -2.22
CA ALA A 236 -25.28 19.98 -3.64
C ALA A 236 -23.90 19.88 -4.31
N PHE A 237 -22.85 20.37 -3.64
CA PHE A 237 -21.48 20.19 -4.12
C PHE A 237 -21.10 18.71 -4.20
N VAL A 238 -21.35 17.93 -3.15
CA VAL A 238 -21.03 16.48 -3.15
C VAL A 238 -21.79 15.77 -4.28
N LYS A 239 -23.07 16.11 -4.51
CA LYS A 239 -23.84 15.58 -5.63
C LYS A 239 -23.16 15.84 -6.97
N ILE A 240 -22.81 17.10 -7.25
CA ILE A 240 -22.15 17.48 -8.51
C ILE A 240 -20.81 16.74 -8.64
N ARG A 241 -20.04 16.64 -7.56
CA ARG A 241 -18.75 15.95 -7.53
C ARG A 241 -18.89 14.45 -7.84
N GLU A 242 -19.84 13.76 -7.21
CA GLU A 242 -20.04 12.33 -7.45
C GLU A 242 -20.67 12.05 -8.82
N GLN A 243 -21.56 12.92 -9.32
CA GLN A 243 -22.04 12.84 -10.71
C GLN A 243 -20.88 13.00 -11.70
N ALA A 244 -20.03 14.00 -11.50
CA ALA A 244 -18.87 14.25 -12.34
C ALA A 244 -17.89 13.06 -12.36
N LYS A 245 -17.59 12.46 -11.20
CA LYS A 245 -16.75 11.25 -11.14
C LYS A 245 -17.37 10.07 -11.89
N ALA A 246 -18.67 9.82 -11.72
CA ALA A 246 -19.36 8.74 -12.42
C ALA A 246 -19.33 8.92 -13.95
N TYR A 247 -19.40 10.16 -14.44
CA TYR A 247 -19.23 10.47 -15.87
C TYR A 247 -17.79 10.36 -16.35
N LEU A 248 -16.77 10.67 -15.51
CA LEU A 248 -15.36 10.53 -15.89
C LEU A 248 -14.97 9.06 -16.17
N ASP A 249 -15.56 8.12 -15.42
CA ASP A 249 -15.34 6.70 -15.65
C ASP A 249 -16.02 6.21 -16.96
N ARG A 250 -17.02 6.95 -17.47
CA ARG A 250 -17.76 6.66 -18.70
C ARG A 250 -17.18 7.42 -19.90
N GLN A 251 -16.29 6.78 -20.66
CA GLN A 251 -15.65 7.39 -21.84
C GLN A 251 -16.63 7.91 -22.92
N ASN A 252 -17.80 7.30 -23.07
CA ASN A 252 -18.77 7.68 -24.12
C ASN A 252 -19.59 8.94 -23.79
N GLU A 253 -19.66 9.34 -22.51
CA GLU A 253 -20.56 10.41 -22.04
C GLU A 253 -19.80 11.59 -21.39
N LEU A 254 -18.50 11.73 -21.67
CA LEU A 254 -17.62 12.76 -21.09
C LEU A 254 -18.17 14.19 -21.31
N GLN A 255 -18.76 14.45 -22.48
CA GLN A 255 -19.34 15.77 -22.79
C GLN A 255 -20.53 16.11 -21.88
N ALA A 256 -21.34 15.12 -21.50
CA ALA A 256 -22.47 15.34 -20.59
C ALA A 256 -21.98 15.75 -19.20
N GLY A 257 -20.92 15.09 -18.70
CA GLY A 257 -20.26 15.47 -17.45
C GLY A 257 -19.65 16.87 -17.48
N ALA A 258 -18.96 17.23 -18.57
CA ALA A 258 -18.37 18.56 -18.75
C ALA A 258 -19.43 19.68 -18.74
N ASN A 259 -20.59 19.44 -19.38
CA ASN A 259 -21.70 20.38 -19.40
C ASN A 259 -22.32 20.62 -18.02
N ILE A 260 -22.42 19.58 -17.18
CA ILE A 260 -22.90 19.71 -15.79
C ILE A 260 -21.99 20.65 -14.99
N LEU A 261 -20.67 20.49 -15.12
CA LEU A 261 -19.71 21.37 -14.45
C LEU A 261 -19.77 22.80 -14.99
N ALA A 262 -19.92 22.97 -16.32
CA ALA A 262 -19.99 24.29 -16.94
C ALA A 262 -21.26 25.07 -16.58
N THR A 263 -22.38 24.38 -16.34
CA THR A 263 -23.67 25.00 -15.97
C THR A 263 -23.83 25.21 -14.47
N SER A 264 -22.96 24.60 -13.65
CA SER A 264 -22.97 24.80 -12.20
C SER A 264 -22.53 26.23 -11.83
N ASN A 265 -23.31 26.90 -10.97
CA ASN A 265 -22.96 28.24 -10.50
C ASN A 265 -21.93 28.14 -9.36
N LEU A 266 -20.71 28.62 -9.62
CA LEU A 266 -19.58 28.53 -8.70
C LEU A 266 -19.60 29.56 -7.57
N ASP A 267 -20.34 30.67 -7.73
CA ASP A 267 -20.34 31.79 -6.77
C ASP A 267 -20.87 31.40 -5.39
N TYR A 268 -21.73 30.38 -5.35
CA TYR A 268 -22.27 29.86 -4.09
C TYR A 268 -21.25 29.01 -3.34
N PHE A 269 -20.24 28.44 -3.99
CA PHE A 269 -19.34 27.48 -3.35
C PHE A 269 -18.18 28.16 -2.62
N GLN A 270 -17.75 27.54 -1.53
CA GLN A 270 -16.53 27.94 -0.83
C GLN A 270 -15.28 27.68 -1.71
N PRO A 271 -14.16 28.40 -1.51
CA PRO A 271 -12.97 28.27 -2.36
C PRO A 271 -12.43 26.84 -2.51
N HIS A 272 -12.53 26.02 -1.45
CA HIS A 272 -12.10 24.62 -1.49
C HIS A 272 -12.98 23.77 -2.41
N HIS A 273 -14.30 23.97 -2.41
CA HIS A 273 -15.22 23.32 -3.35
C HIS A 273 -15.03 23.80 -4.79
N GLN A 274 -14.85 25.11 -4.98
CA GLN A 274 -14.55 25.67 -6.30
C GLN A 274 -13.29 25.05 -6.89
N SER A 275 -12.22 24.90 -6.08
CA SER A 275 -10.99 24.24 -6.53
C SER A 275 -11.24 22.82 -7.05
N GLU A 276 -12.03 22.04 -6.33
CA GLU A 276 -12.33 20.66 -6.72
C GLU A 276 -13.16 20.59 -8.01
N VAL A 277 -14.09 21.52 -8.23
CA VAL A 277 -14.83 21.62 -9.49
C VAL A 277 -13.88 21.93 -10.66
N PHE A 278 -12.95 22.88 -10.50
CA PHE A 278 -11.96 23.18 -11.53
C PHE A 278 -11.00 22.02 -11.77
N ARG A 279 -10.64 21.25 -10.73
CA ARG A 279 -9.86 20.02 -10.87
C ARG A 279 -10.60 19.00 -11.75
N LEU A 280 -11.88 18.73 -11.45
CA LEU A 280 -12.70 17.81 -12.25
C LEU A 280 -12.89 18.30 -13.68
N LYS A 281 -13.08 19.62 -13.88
CA LYS A 281 -13.14 20.23 -15.21
C LYS A 281 -11.86 19.98 -16.01
N GLY A 282 -10.69 20.16 -15.38
CA GLY A 282 -9.40 19.85 -15.99
C GLY A 282 -9.27 18.37 -16.36
N MET A 283 -9.79 17.45 -15.53
CA MET A 283 -9.81 16.01 -15.84
C MET A 283 -10.70 15.69 -17.04
N PHE A 284 -11.88 16.31 -17.16
CA PHE A 284 -12.73 16.13 -18.35
C PHE A 284 -12.08 16.67 -19.62
N GLN A 285 -11.50 17.87 -19.57
CA GLN A 285 -10.79 18.45 -20.71
C GLN A 285 -9.58 17.59 -21.11
N GLN A 286 -8.86 17.03 -20.13
CA GLN A 286 -7.80 16.07 -20.39
C GLN A 286 -8.31 14.78 -21.04
N ALA A 287 -9.49 14.29 -20.65
CA ALA A 287 -10.10 13.10 -21.25
C ALA A 287 -10.68 13.37 -22.65
N LEU A 288 -10.96 14.64 -22.99
CA LEU A 288 -11.40 15.12 -24.30
C LEU A 288 -10.21 15.52 -25.22
N ASP A 289 -8.97 15.22 -24.81
CA ASP A 289 -7.71 15.59 -25.50
C ASP A 289 -7.42 17.11 -25.63
N ASP A 290 -8.12 17.96 -24.86
CA ASP A 290 -7.89 19.41 -24.80
C ASP A 290 -6.79 19.77 -23.77
N SER A 291 -5.52 19.50 -24.11
CA SER A 291 -4.41 19.64 -23.16
C SER A 291 -4.18 21.07 -22.65
N LEU A 292 -4.36 22.09 -23.48
CA LEU A 292 -4.08 23.49 -23.07
C LEU A 292 -5.12 23.98 -22.07
N GLU A 293 -6.40 23.71 -22.31
CA GLU A 293 -7.46 24.08 -21.37
C GLU A 293 -7.40 23.27 -20.09
N ALA A 294 -7.02 21.99 -20.16
CA ALA A 294 -6.77 21.20 -18.97
C ALA A 294 -5.71 21.84 -18.07
N HIS A 295 -4.60 22.30 -18.63
CA HIS A 295 -3.54 22.98 -17.89
C HIS A 295 -4.04 24.28 -17.22
N THR A 296 -4.87 25.07 -17.90
CA THR A 296 -5.43 26.31 -17.33
C THR A 296 -6.46 26.02 -16.22
N SER A 297 -7.28 24.99 -16.38
CA SER A 297 -8.24 24.55 -15.36
C SER A 297 -7.55 24.03 -14.09
N PHE A 298 -6.49 23.21 -14.24
CA PHE A 298 -5.71 22.74 -13.10
C PHE A 298 -4.97 23.86 -12.37
N SER A 299 -4.35 24.79 -13.11
CA SER A 299 -3.68 25.94 -12.49
C SER A 299 -4.68 26.86 -11.78
N THR A 300 -5.88 27.08 -12.36
CA THR A 300 -6.97 27.84 -11.72
C THR A 300 -7.42 27.18 -10.42
N SER A 301 -7.62 25.85 -10.41
CA SER A 301 -7.96 25.10 -9.20
C SER A 301 -6.98 25.39 -8.05
N LEU A 302 -5.68 25.35 -8.33
CA LEU A 302 -4.64 25.53 -7.31
C LEU A 302 -4.45 27.00 -6.90
N CYS A 303 -4.74 27.95 -7.78
CA CYS A 303 -4.79 29.37 -7.44
C CYS A 303 -5.90 29.67 -6.43
N LEU A 304 -7.05 28.97 -6.52
CA LEU A 304 -8.15 29.10 -5.57
C LEU A 304 -7.81 28.46 -4.22
N TRP A 305 -7.31 27.22 -4.23
CA TRP A 305 -7.00 26.48 -3.02
C TRP A 305 -5.75 25.62 -3.14
N LYS A 306 -4.66 26.07 -2.54
CA LYS A 306 -3.35 25.41 -2.61
C LYS A 306 -3.26 24.11 -1.80
N GLN A 307 -4.15 23.88 -0.83
CA GLN A 307 -4.06 22.69 0.03
C GLN A 307 -4.74 21.45 -0.59
N ASN A 308 -5.34 21.55 -1.78
CA ASN A 308 -5.95 20.40 -2.45
C ASN A 308 -4.85 19.47 -3.02
N ALA A 309 -4.54 18.40 -2.29
CA ALA A 309 -3.51 17.43 -2.67
C ALA A 309 -3.86 16.67 -3.97
N ASP A 310 -5.14 16.39 -4.20
CA ASP A 310 -5.60 15.68 -5.40
C ASP A 310 -5.51 16.56 -6.65
N ALA A 311 -5.67 17.88 -6.51
CA ALA A 311 -5.44 18.83 -7.59
C ALA A 311 -3.98 18.90 -8.01
N TRP A 312 -3.05 18.88 -7.05
CA TRP A 312 -1.62 18.76 -7.34
C TRP A 312 -1.30 17.47 -8.08
N LEU A 313 -1.84 16.34 -7.61
CA LEU A 313 -1.63 15.06 -8.28
C LEU A 313 -2.16 15.06 -9.72
N ALA A 314 -3.39 15.50 -9.93
CA ALA A 314 -4.00 15.53 -11.26
C ALA A 314 -3.22 16.43 -12.23
N TRP A 315 -2.78 17.61 -11.76
CA TRP A 315 -1.96 18.50 -12.57
C TRP A 315 -0.58 17.90 -12.88
N GLY A 316 0.04 17.23 -11.90
CA GLY A 316 1.31 16.53 -12.08
C GLY A 316 1.22 15.41 -13.12
N GLN A 317 0.17 14.59 -13.04
CA GLN A 317 -0.10 13.53 -14.03
C GLN A 317 -0.37 14.10 -15.43
N HIS A 318 -1.10 15.21 -15.51
CA HIS A 318 -1.30 15.91 -16.77
C HIS A 318 0.02 16.39 -17.37
N CYS A 319 0.85 17.09 -16.58
CA CYS A 319 2.16 17.56 -17.02
C CYS A 319 3.11 16.42 -17.41
N ASP A 320 3.08 15.28 -16.70
CA ASP A 320 3.90 14.11 -17.03
C ASP A 320 3.45 13.46 -18.36
N ARG A 321 2.14 13.33 -18.60
CA ARG A 321 1.62 12.86 -19.90
C ARG A 321 1.98 13.81 -21.04
N SER A 322 1.86 15.12 -20.81
CA SER A 322 2.23 16.14 -21.80
C SER A 322 3.74 16.14 -22.06
N TYR A 323 4.56 15.89 -21.04
CA TYR A 323 6.01 15.71 -21.17
C TYR A 323 6.34 14.46 -22.01
N GLU A 324 5.74 13.31 -21.71
CA GLU A 324 5.95 12.08 -22.48
C GLU A 324 5.52 12.25 -23.95
N ALA A 325 4.36 12.87 -24.19
CA ALA A 325 3.89 13.18 -25.54
C ALA A 325 4.87 14.11 -26.28
N ALA A 326 5.37 15.16 -25.61
CA ALA A 326 6.34 16.08 -26.20
C ALA A 326 7.69 15.39 -26.51
N CYS A 327 8.17 14.51 -25.63
CA CYS A 327 9.36 13.70 -25.87
C CYS A 327 9.19 12.75 -27.06
N GLN A 328 8.04 12.09 -27.18
CA GLN A 328 7.73 11.22 -28.32
C GLN A 328 7.67 11.99 -29.63
N GLN A 329 7.03 13.17 -29.64
CA GLN A 329 6.99 14.06 -30.80
C GLN A 329 8.39 14.54 -31.20
N ALA A 330 9.23 14.91 -30.24
CA ALA A 330 10.62 15.32 -30.49
C ALA A 330 11.46 14.18 -31.07
N ALA A 331 11.33 12.96 -30.54
CA ALA A 331 12.02 11.77 -31.05
C ALA A 331 11.55 11.42 -32.47
N ALA A 332 10.25 11.48 -32.75
CA ALA A 332 9.69 11.26 -34.08
C ALA A 332 10.21 12.30 -35.09
N TYR A 333 10.27 13.57 -34.70
CA TYR A 333 10.84 14.63 -35.53
C TYR A 333 12.34 14.42 -35.79
N GLN A 334 13.12 14.00 -34.79
CA GLN A 334 14.53 13.65 -34.97
C GLN A 334 14.73 12.49 -35.95
N GLN A 335 13.88 11.47 -35.90
CA GLN A 335 13.89 10.36 -36.87
C GLN A 335 13.51 10.83 -38.29
N GLN A 336 12.55 11.74 -38.41
CA GLN A 336 12.17 12.34 -39.69
C GLN A 336 13.32 13.19 -40.26
N LEU A 337 14.01 13.97 -39.42
CA LEU A 337 15.21 14.73 -39.82
C LEU A 337 16.33 13.80 -40.29
N ALA A 338 16.59 12.70 -39.58
CA ALA A 338 17.59 11.71 -39.99
C ALA A 338 17.22 11.05 -41.32
N THR A 339 15.94 10.72 -41.52
CA THR A 339 15.43 10.15 -42.78
C THR A 339 15.51 11.14 -43.93
N ALA A 340 15.13 12.40 -43.70
CA ALA A 340 15.23 13.48 -44.68
C ALA A 340 16.69 13.75 -45.08
N ALA A 341 17.63 13.69 -44.12
CA ALA A 341 19.06 13.81 -44.37
C ALA A 341 19.59 12.67 -45.27
N VAL A 342 19.13 11.42 -45.04
CA VAL A 342 19.49 10.27 -45.88
C VAL A 342 18.88 10.39 -47.28
N GLN A 343 17.63 10.83 -47.40
CA GLN A 343 16.91 10.96 -48.67
C GLN A 343 17.22 12.26 -49.43
N LYS A 344 18.03 13.18 -48.85
CA LYS A 344 18.30 14.53 -49.38
C LYS A 344 17.03 15.35 -49.69
N VAL A 345 15.97 15.14 -48.92
CA VAL A 345 14.72 15.90 -49.01
C VAL A 345 14.83 17.11 -48.07
N PRO A 346 14.27 18.29 -48.41
CA PRO A 346 14.24 19.42 -47.49
C PRO A 346 13.66 19.03 -46.12
N PRO A 347 14.22 19.56 -45.02
CA PRO A 347 13.82 19.15 -43.68
C PRO A 347 12.35 19.48 -43.44
N PRO A 348 11.58 18.58 -42.79
CA PRO A 348 10.20 18.87 -42.43
C PRO A 348 10.14 20.10 -41.50
N PRO A 349 9.08 20.92 -41.57
CA PRO A 349 8.93 22.05 -40.67
C PRO A 349 8.89 21.57 -39.22
N PRO A 350 9.50 22.30 -38.28
CA PRO A 350 9.43 21.95 -36.86
C PRO A 350 7.96 21.94 -36.43
N PRO A 351 7.54 20.98 -35.58
CA PRO A 351 6.19 20.95 -35.07
C PRO A 351 5.85 22.29 -34.41
N SER A 352 4.67 22.82 -34.72
CA SER A 352 4.14 24.04 -34.11
C SER A 352 4.03 23.83 -32.61
N ALA A 353 4.98 24.37 -31.85
CA ALA A 353 5.08 24.14 -30.41
C ALA A 353 3.83 24.64 -29.67
N PRO A 354 3.50 23.95 -28.57
CA PRO A 354 3.43 24.69 -27.32
C PRO A 354 4.28 24.04 -26.24
N LEU A 355 5.12 24.87 -25.61
CA LEU A 355 5.88 24.65 -24.37
C LEU A 355 7.10 23.68 -24.45
N GLN A 356 8.24 24.17 -23.97
CA GLN A 356 9.48 23.39 -23.87
C GLN A 356 9.24 22.18 -22.94
N PRO A 357 9.64 20.95 -23.32
CA PRO A 357 9.45 19.76 -22.49
C PRO A 357 10.00 19.92 -21.05
N SER A 358 11.07 20.70 -20.89
CA SER A 358 11.67 21.02 -19.60
C SER A 358 10.70 21.66 -18.60
N ASN A 359 9.76 22.50 -19.07
CA ASN A 359 8.85 23.22 -18.18
C ASN A 359 7.75 22.29 -17.65
N TYR A 360 7.23 21.40 -18.50
CA TYR A 360 6.29 20.38 -18.05
C TYR A 360 6.92 19.42 -17.07
N LEU A 361 8.19 19.05 -17.28
CA LEU A 361 8.95 18.23 -16.33
C LEU A 361 9.11 18.94 -14.97
N GLU A 362 9.46 20.23 -14.97
CA GLU A 362 9.53 21.05 -13.76
C GLU A 362 8.20 21.05 -13.00
N TYR A 363 7.11 21.33 -13.70
CA TYR A 363 5.78 21.36 -13.11
C TYR A 363 5.33 19.99 -12.62
N ALA A 364 5.60 18.91 -13.36
CA ALA A 364 5.23 17.55 -12.96
C ALA A 364 5.88 17.17 -11.63
N VAL A 365 7.20 17.35 -11.52
CA VAL A 365 7.95 17.05 -10.29
C VAL A 365 7.50 17.94 -9.14
N TYR A 366 7.38 19.25 -9.38
CA TYR A 366 6.88 20.19 -8.37
C TYR A 366 5.51 19.76 -7.83
N CYS A 367 4.58 19.41 -8.72
CA CYS A 367 3.23 18.97 -8.36
C CYS A 367 3.24 17.67 -7.57
N TYR A 368 4.04 16.67 -7.95
CA TYR A 368 4.14 15.43 -7.18
C TYR A 368 4.68 15.67 -5.77
N LEU A 369 5.73 16.50 -5.62
CA LEU A 369 6.28 16.82 -4.30
C LEU A 369 5.29 17.62 -3.44
N GLN A 370 4.60 18.62 -4.01
CA GLN A 370 3.56 19.34 -3.25
C GLN A 370 2.36 18.43 -2.90
N GLY A 371 1.96 17.52 -3.78
CA GLY A 371 0.92 16.52 -3.48
C GLY A 371 1.30 15.61 -2.30
N VAL A 372 2.58 15.23 -2.19
CA VAL A 372 3.11 14.49 -1.05
C VAL A 372 3.11 15.35 0.23
N ARG A 373 3.51 16.63 0.14
CA ARG A 373 3.48 17.57 1.28
C ARG A 373 2.09 17.69 1.90
N PHE A 374 1.05 17.73 1.08
CA PHE A 374 -0.34 17.81 1.55
C PHE A 374 -0.97 16.45 1.90
N GLY A 375 -0.20 15.35 1.85
CA GLY A 375 -0.63 14.05 2.38
C GLY A 375 -1.37 13.13 1.41
N SER A 376 -1.31 13.36 0.08
CA SER A 376 -1.94 12.44 -0.87
C SER A 376 -1.18 11.11 -0.94
N ALA A 377 -1.85 10.02 -0.57
CA ALA A 377 -1.30 8.67 -0.65
C ALA A 377 -0.99 8.24 -2.09
N GLN A 378 -1.80 8.70 -3.06
CA GLN A 378 -1.56 8.45 -4.48
C GLN A 378 -0.36 9.25 -5.00
N ALA A 379 -0.15 10.50 -4.54
CA ALA A 379 1.05 11.26 -4.88
C ALA A 379 2.33 10.61 -4.35
N ARG A 380 2.29 10.00 -3.15
CA ARG A 380 3.39 9.16 -2.62
C ARG A 380 3.71 7.99 -3.55
N GLY A 381 2.70 7.39 -4.18
CA GLY A 381 2.88 6.36 -5.21
C GLY A 381 3.66 6.82 -6.45
N MET A 382 3.75 8.13 -6.68
CA MET A 382 4.49 8.74 -7.81
C MET A 382 5.96 9.04 -7.50
N LEU A 383 6.43 8.87 -6.26
CA LEU A 383 7.85 9.04 -5.91
C LEU A 383 8.83 8.17 -6.71
N PRO A 384 8.56 6.87 -6.97
CA PRO A 384 9.44 6.09 -7.84
C PRO A 384 9.54 6.67 -9.26
N ARG A 385 8.47 7.32 -9.76
CA ARG A 385 8.51 8.05 -11.03
C ARG A 385 9.42 9.27 -10.93
N VAL A 386 9.36 10.04 -9.84
CA VAL A 386 10.26 11.18 -9.60
C VAL A 386 11.73 10.74 -9.53
N LEU A 387 12.04 9.67 -8.78
CA LEU A 387 13.39 9.11 -8.70
C LEU A 387 13.87 8.58 -10.05
N ARG A 388 12.98 7.99 -10.84
CA ARG A 388 13.30 7.59 -12.21
C ARG A 388 13.63 8.79 -13.08
N LEU A 389 12.82 9.85 -13.06
CA LEU A 389 13.06 11.07 -13.84
C LEU A 389 14.40 11.73 -13.44
N LEU A 390 14.73 11.75 -12.15
CA LEU A 390 16.00 12.26 -11.64
C LEU A 390 17.20 11.53 -12.26
N SER A 391 17.09 10.23 -12.52
CA SER A 391 18.19 9.46 -13.11
C SER A 391 18.51 9.78 -14.58
N PHE A 392 17.55 10.32 -15.33
CA PHE A 392 17.72 10.68 -16.74
C PHE A 392 17.98 12.17 -16.97
N ASP A 393 17.77 13.01 -15.95
CA ASP A 393 17.82 14.47 -16.08
C ASP A 393 19.25 15.07 -16.06
N ASN A 394 20.26 14.25 -15.75
CA ASN A 394 21.65 14.71 -15.61
C ASN A 394 22.33 15.09 -16.94
N ASP A 395 21.73 14.78 -18.09
CA ASP A 395 22.34 14.93 -19.42
C ASP A 395 21.65 15.97 -20.35
N ALA A 396 20.46 16.48 -19.98
CA ALA A 396 19.60 17.19 -20.92
C ALA A 396 20.00 18.66 -21.21
N ALA A 397 20.84 19.27 -20.37
CA ALA A 397 21.34 20.61 -20.60
C ALA A 397 22.77 20.71 -20.08
N GLY A 398 23.72 21.18 -20.90
CA GLY A 398 25.12 21.42 -20.53
C GLY A 398 25.34 22.45 -19.39
N ALA A 399 24.31 22.80 -18.62
CA ALA A 399 24.38 23.48 -17.34
C ALA A 399 24.13 22.42 -16.25
N GLY A 400 25.17 22.06 -15.49
CA GLY A 400 25.24 20.88 -14.59
C GLY A 400 24.26 20.77 -13.41
N VAL A 401 23.03 21.28 -13.51
CA VAL A 401 21.93 21.05 -12.58
C VAL A 401 20.67 20.72 -13.39
N GLY A 402 20.26 19.45 -13.38
CA GLY A 402 18.99 19.04 -13.94
C GLY A 402 17.81 19.72 -13.24
N VAL A 403 16.75 20.00 -14.00
CA VAL A 403 15.53 20.68 -13.54
C VAL A 403 14.86 19.91 -12.39
N VAL A 404 14.85 18.57 -12.47
CA VAL A 404 14.28 17.66 -11.47
C VAL A 404 15.07 17.75 -10.16
N GLY A 405 16.40 17.75 -10.25
CA GLY A 405 17.28 17.85 -9.10
C GLY A 405 17.13 19.17 -8.34
N ALA A 406 17.05 20.29 -9.06
CA ALA A 406 16.81 21.60 -8.47
C ALA A 406 15.46 21.69 -7.73
N GLN A 407 14.41 21.09 -8.31
CA GLN A 407 13.09 21.04 -7.67
C GLN A 407 13.07 20.12 -6.45
N LEU A 408 13.81 19.01 -6.47
CA LEU A 408 13.95 18.14 -5.32
C LEU A 408 14.63 18.88 -4.17
N ASP A 409 15.78 19.54 -4.41
CA ASP A 409 16.49 20.28 -3.36
C ASP A 409 15.66 21.40 -2.73
N ARG A 410 14.84 22.08 -3.56
CA ARG A 410 13.97 23.17 -3.10
C ARG A 410 12.81 22.69 -2.22
N ASN A 411 12.20 21.56 -2.54
CA ASN A 411 10.97 21.10 -1.89
C ASN A 411 11.20 19.97 -0.88
N ALA A 412 12.32 19.24 -0.96
CA ALA A 412 12.73 18.18 -0.05
C ALA A 412 12.57 18.50 1.45
N PRO A 413 13.01 19.67 1.97
CA PRO A 413 12.91 19.96 3.40
C PRO A 413 11.47 20.13 3.90
N ASP A 414 10.53 20.45 3.01
CA ASP A 414 9.12 20.61 3.36
C ASP A 414 8.36 19.27 3.42
N LEU A 415 8.99 18.17 2.98
CA LEU A 415 8.36 16.86 2.91
C LEU A 415 8.50 16.10 4.23
N PRO A 416 7.48 15.33 4.65
CA PRO A 416 7.63 14.42 5.77
C PRO A 416 8.72 13.39 5.47
N LEU A 417 9.71 13.29 6.37
CA LEU A 417 10.89 12.43 6.16
C LEU A 417 10.52 10.93 6.06
N TRP A 418 9.47 10.48 6.76
CA TRP A 418 9.04 9.08 6.75
C TRP A 418 8.68 8.54 5.36
N VAL A 419 8.33 9.44 4.43
CA VAL A 419 8.00 9.10 3.04
C VAL A 419 9.16 8.42 2.31
N TRP A 420 10.40 8.67 2.76
CA TRP A 420 11.61 8.14 2.14
C TRP A 420 12.04 6.76 2.66
N PHE A 421 11.39 6.18 3.68
CA PHE A 421 11.83 4.93 4.30
C PHE A 421 11.92 3.75 3.32
N LEU A 422 10.92 3.58 2.46
CA LEU A 422 10.92 2.54 1.41
C LEU A 422 12.05 2.73 0.39
N TRP A 423 12.50 3.98 0.23
CA TRP A 423 13.43 4.38 -0.82
C TRP A 423 14.86 4.53 -0.30
N ILE A 424 15.14 4.26 0.98
CA ILE A 424 16.50 4.27 1.54
C ILE A 424 17.47 3.42 0.69
N PRO A 425 17.15 2.17 0.27
CA PRO A 425 18.05 1.39 -0.56
C PRO A 425 18.35 2.04 -1.92
N GLN A 426 17.34 2.64 -2.55
CA GLN A 426 17.49 3.34 -3.84
C GLN A 426 18.27 4.65 -3.68
N LEU A 427 18.05 5.39 -2.59
CA LEU A 427 18.83 6.59 -2.28
C LEU A 427 20.30 6.24 -2.02
N LEU A 428 20.58 5.14 -1.31
CA LEU A 428 21.95 4.66 -1.13
C LEU A 428 22.60 4.25 -2.46
N ALA A 429 21.86 3.58 -3.34
CA ALA A 429 22.35 3.24 -4.68
C ALA A 429 22.60 4.49 -5.54
N SER A 430 21.80 5.55 -5.38
CA SER A 430 21.97 6.82 -6.11
C SER A 430 23.25 7.58 -5.74
N LEU A 431 23.87 7.27 -4.58
CA LEU A 431 25.18 7.83 -4.21
C LEU A 431 26.30 7.44 -5.19
N GLN A 432 26.13 6.37 -5.96
CA GLN A 432 27.08 5.95 -7.00
C GLN A 432 26.89 6.69 -8.32
N ARG A 433 25.83 7.49 -8.47
CA ARG A 433 25.44 8.17 -9.71
C ARG A 433 25.60 9.69 -9.57
N ALA A 434 25.42 10.42 -10.67
CA ALA A 434 25.46 11.89 -10.69
C ALA A 434 24.40 12.56 -9.78
N GLU A 435 23.37 11.80 -9.40
CA GLU A 435 22.27 12.20 -8.50
C GLU A 435 22.71 12.31 -7.02
N ALA A 436 23.92 11.87 -6.67
CA ALA A 436 24.42 11.84 -5.30
C ALA A 436 24.34 13.19 -4.57
N LYS A 437 24.44 14.30 -5.30
CA LYS A 437 24.33 15.67 -4.77
C LYS A 437 22.96 15.95 -4.13
N HIS A 438 21.90 15.32 -4.63
CA HIS A 438 20.52 15.48 -4.15
C HIS A 438 20.15 14.43 -3.09
N ALA A 439 20.68 13.20 -3.22
CA ALA A 439 20.36 12.11 -2.30
C ALA A 439 21.07 12.22 -0.95
N LYS A 440 22.30 12.74 -0.91
CA LYS A 440 23.08 12.87 0.33
C LYS A 440 22.39 13.75 1.39
N PRO A 441 21.90 14.97 1.08
CA PRO A 441 21.18 15.79 2.06
C PRO A 441 19.95 15.09 2.64
N LEU A 442 19.18 14.36 1.81
CA LEU A 442 18.02 13.59 2.24
C LEU A 442 18.42 12.47 3.21
N LEU A 443 19.43 11.68 2.86
CA LEU A 443 19.96 10.62 3.72
C LEU A 443 20.53 11.17 5.04
N ALA A 444 21.19 12.33 5.00
CA ALA A 444 21.67 12.99 6.21
C ALA A 444 20.51 13.45 7.09
N ALA A 445 19.46 14.05 6.53
CA ALA A 445 18.27 14.45 7.29
C ALA A 445 17.57 13.23 7.91
N LEU A 446 17.44 12.13 7.18
CA LEU A 446 16.91 10.86 7.69
C LEU A 446 17.77 10.27 8.81
N ALA A 447 19.09 10.33 8.67
CA ALA A 447 20.02 9.84 9.68
C ALA A 447 19.93 10.63 11.00
N VAL A 448 19.56 11.91 10.96
CA VAL A 448 19.34 12.74 12.16
C VAL A 448 17.97 12.48 12.80
N ALA A 449 16.91 12.37 12.00
CA ALA A 449 15.55 12.22 12.51
C ALA A 449 15.19 10.78 12.90
N TYR A 450 15.62 9.80 12.10
CA TYR A 450 15.26 8.38 12.24
C TYR A 450 16.51 7.49 12.08
N PRO A 451 17.47 7.56 13.03
CA PRO A 451 18.76 6.87 12.91
C PRO A 451 18.63 5.35 12.76
N GLN A 452 17.71 4.70 13.49
CA GLN A 452 17.54 3.24 13.46
C GLN A 452 17.07 2.71 12.10
N SER A 453 16.24 3.49 11.38
CA SER A 453 15.73 3.12 10.05
C SER A 453 16.83 3.08 8.98
N VAL A 454 17.78 4.01 9.05
CA VAL A 454 18.85 4.17 8.04
C VAL A 454 20.04 3.28 8.36
N TYR A 455 20.33 3.06 9.65
CA TYR A 455 21.56 2.43 10.12
C TYR A 455 21.84 1.05 9.49
N TYR A 456 20.86 0.14 9.49
CA TYR A 456 21.06 -1.22 8.97
C TYR A 456 21.36 -1.24 7.47
N SER A 457 20.60 -0.48 6.68
CA SER A 457 20.77 -0.37 5.23
C SER A 457 22.10 0.31 4.88
N LEU A 458 22.44 1.40 5.60
CA LEU A 458 23.69 2.14 5.39
C LEU A 458 24.92 1.31 5.76
N ARG A 459 24.88 0.57 6.87
CA ARG A 459 25.97 -0.32 7.28
C ARG A 459 26.20 -1.42 6.26
N THR A 460 25.14 -2.05 5.77
CA THR A 460 25.22 -3.09 4.74
C THR A 460 25.80 -2.54 3.44
N TYR A 461 25.35 -1.35 3.02
CA TYR A 461 25.90 -0.64 1.86
C TYR A 461 27.40 -0.38 2.01
N LEU A 462 27.83 0.19 3.15
CA LEU A 462 29.25 0.47 3.40
C LEU A 462 30.12 -0.78 3.43
N LEU A 463 29.64 -1.88 4.02
CA LEU A 463 30.36 -3.15 4.01
C LEU A 463 30.54 -3.70 2.60
N SER A 464 29.49 -3.64 1.77
CA SER A 464 29.56 -4.11 0.38
C SER A 464 30.52 -3.29 -0.48
N MET A 465 30.56 -1.96 -0.27
CA MET A 465 31.38 -1.05 -1.07
C MET A 465 32.83 -0.96 -0.61
N ARG A 466 33.14 -1.34 0.64
CA ARG A 466 34.48 -1.21 1.23
C ARG A 466 35.56 -1.90 0.41
N GLU A 467 35.32 -3.14 -0.02
CA GLU A 467 36.32 -3.88 -0.80
C GLU A 467 36.55 -3.29 -2.19
N GLY A 468 35.48 -2.86 -2.86
CA GLY A 468 35.55 -2.20 -4.17
C GLY A 468 36.29 -0.88 -4.09
N ALA A 469 35.92 -0.01 -3.15
CA ALA A 469 36.56 1.28 -2.94
C ALA A 469 38.04 1.18 -2.57
N LEU A 470 38.42 0.20 -1.74
CA LEU A 470 39.83 -0.04 -1.39
C LEU A 470 40.66 -0.49 -2.60
N LYS A 471 40.12 -1.39 -3.44
CA LYS A 471 40.78 -1.83 -4.67
C LYS A 471 40.91 -0.67 -5.66
N ALA A 472 39.83 0.08 -5.89
CA ALA A 472 39.81 1.25 -6.77
C ALA A 472 40.81 2.33 -6.31
N SER A 473 40.89 2.59 -4.99
CA SER A 473 41.85 3.55 -4.41
C SER A 473 43.31 3.10 -4.59
N GLN A 474 43.60 1.82 -4.35
CA GLN A 474 44.94 1.25 -4.57
C GLN A 474 45.34 1.28 -6.04
N GLU A 475 44.42 0.99 -6.96
CA GLU A 475 44.66 1.06 -8.40
C GLU A 475 44.89 2.49 -8.88
N LEU A 476 44.08 3.45 -8.41
CA LEU A 476 44.25 4.87 -8.72
C LEU A 476 45.62 5.37 -8.23
N ALA A 477 46.04 4.97 -7.01
CA ALA A 477 47.35 5.32 -6.47
C ALA A 477 48.50 4.74 -7.30
N ARG A 478 48.39 3.47 -7.73
CA ARG A 478 49.37 2.82 -8.61
C ARG A 478 49.42 3.48 -9.99
N ALA A 479 48.27 3.85 -10.56
CA ALA A 479 48.20 4.50 -11.86
C ALA A 479 48.78 5.92 -11.81
N LYS A 480 48.51 6.68 -10.75
CA LYS A 480 49.14 7.97 -10.48
C LYS A 480 50.66 7.86 -10.32
N ALA A 481 51.15 6.83 -9.62
CA ALA A 481 52.58 6.59 -9.47
C ALA A 481 53.27 6.29 -10.81
N ARG A 482 52.65 5.45 -11.65
CA ARG A 482 53.16 5.14 -13.01
C ARG A 482 53.19 6.36 -13.92
N ALA A 483 52.12 7.16 -13.93
CA ALA A 483 52.08 8.38 -14.73
C ALA A 483 53.09 9.44 -14.26
N ALA A 484 53.38 9.49 -12.96
CA ALA A 484 54.44 10.34 -12.41
C ALA A 484 55.85 9.87 -12.83
N GLU A 485 56.08 8.55 -12.89
CA GLU A 485 57.31 7.95 -13.43
C GLU A 485 57.46 8.21 -14.94
N GLU A 486 56.36 8.15 -15.70
CA GLU A 486 56.32 8.33 -17.16
C GLU A 486 56.20 9.79 -17.62
N ARG A 487 56.05 10.76 -16.69
CA ARG A 487 55.80 12.20 -16.96
C ARG A 487 54.66 12.47 -17.96
N THR A 488 53.64 11.62 -17.94
CA THR A 488 52.44 11.72 -18.77
C THR A 488 51.27 12.26 -17.95
N GLU A 489 50.36 13.00 -18.60
CA GLU A 489 49.15 13.52 -17.96
C GLU A 489 48.16 12.36 -17.73
N TYR A 490 47.89 12.06 -16.46
CA TYR A 490 46.98 10.97 -16.08
C TYR A 490 45.54 11.46 -16.07
N ALA A 491 44.74 11.01 -17.04
CA ALA A 491 43.28 11.15 -16.97
C ALA A 491 42.71 10.08 -16.02
N PRO A 492 42.13 10.47 -14.87
CA PRO A 492 41.56 9.50 -13.95
C PRO A 492 40.28 8.90 -14.53
N ASP A 493 40.15 7.59 -14.39
CA ASP A 493 38.94 6.86 -14.74
C ASP A 493 37.75 7.34 -13.90
N ALA A 494 36.76 7.93 -14.56
CA ALA A 494 35.59 8.53 -13.92
C ALA A 494 34.78 7.51 -13.09
N ALA A 495 34.75 6.25 -13.52
CA ALA A 495 34.00 5.21 -12.81
C ALA A 495 34.64 4.88 -11.46
N ARG A 496 35.97 4.76 -11.42
CA ARG A 496 36.73 4.51 -10.18
C ARG A 496 36.63 5.68 -9.20
N LEU A 497 36.64 6.91 -9.70
CA LEU A 497 36.44 8.10 -8.87
C LEU A 497 35.02 8.14 -8.28
N ALA A 498 34.00 7.77 -9.06
CA ALA A 498 32.63 7.69 -8.58
C ALA A 498 32.46 6.63 -7.48
N GLU A 499 33.08 5.45 -7.61
CA GLU A 499 33.05 4.41 -6.56
C GLU A 499 33.69 4.87 -5.24
N ILE A 500 34.84 5.55 -5.31
CA ILE A 500 35.52 6.09 -4.12
C ILE A 500 34.65 7.20 -3.49
N SER A 501 34.15 8.12 -4.30
CA SER A 501 33.29 9.21 -3.83
C SER A 501 32.01 8.68 -3.19
N ALA A 502 31.36 7.69 -3.79
CA ALA A 502 30.14 7.09 -3.23
C ALA A 502 30.36 6.45 -1.85
N PHE A 503 31.52 5.82 -1.65
CA PHE A 503 31.90 5.26 -0.35
C PHE A 503 32.17 6.37 0.69
N GLU A 504 32.87 7.43 0.31
CA GLU A 504 33.14 8.59 1.17
C GLU A 504 31.83 9.29 1.59
N LEU A 505 30.93 9.54 0.64
CA LEU A 505 29.61 10.14 0.90
C LEU A 505 28.77 9.29 1.87
N GLY A 506 28.74 7.98 1.68
CA GLY A 506 28.05 7.07 2.62
C GLY A 506 28.68 7.11 4.02
N LYS A 507 30.02 7.20 4.10
CA LYS A 507 30.74 7.29 5.37
C LYS A 507 30.42 8.59 6.11
N GLU A 508 30.33 9.71 5.39
CA GLU A 508 29.92 10.99 5.96
C GLU A 508 28.52 10.93 6.56
N VAL A 509 27.55 10.30 5.89
CA VAL A 509 26.19 10.09 6.44
C VAL A 509 26.25 9.26 7.73
N MET A 510 27.06 8.21 7.76
CA MET A 510 27.27 7.37 8.96
C MET A 510 27.97 8.14 10.10
N GLU A 511 28.84 9.09 9.77
CA GLU A 511 29.47 9.99 10.74
C GLU A 511 28.45 10.97 11.32
N VAL A 512 27.55 11.54 10.50
CA VAL A 512 26.43 12.40 10.95
C VAL A 512 25.54 11.64 11.93
N LEU A 513 25.16 10.40 11.60
CA LEU A 513 24.34 9.54 12.47
C LEU A 513 25.02 9.33 13.83
N ARG A 514 26.30 8.94 13.83
CA ARG A 514 27.06 8.67 15.06
C ARG A 514 27.35 9.92 15.88
N GLN A 515 27.49 11.08 15.24
CA GLN A 515 27.67 12.35 15.93
C GLN A 515 26.40 12.79 16.67
N LYS A 516 25.21 12.54 16.10
CA LYS A 516 23.93 12.89 16.73
C LYS A 516 23.49 11.88 17.78
N ASN A 517 23.64 10.58 17.52
CA ASN A 517 23.22 9.49 18.40
C ASN A 517 24.39 8.53 18.68
N PRO A 518 25.40 8.94 19.46
CA PRO A 518 26.61 8.13 19.69
C PRO A 518 26.32 6.84 20.46
N GLN A 519 25.46 6.89 21.49
CA GLN A 519 25.14 5.73 22.33
C GLN A 519 24.34 4.68 21.56
N LEU A 520 23.35 5.12 20.79
CA LEU A 520 22.56 4.24 19.93
C LEU A 520 23.44 3.58 18.86
N GLY A 521 24.31 4.35 18.19
CA GLY A 521 25.22 3.81 17.19
C GLY A 521 26.17 2.73 17.74
N VAL A 522 26.69 2.92 18.96
CA VAL A 522 27.54 1.91 19.62
C VAL A 522 26.73 0.67 19.98
N THR A 523 25.53 0.84 20.54
CA THR A 523 24.64 -0.25 20.95
C THR A 523 24.24 -1.10 19.74
N LEU A 524 23.80 -0.46 18.64
CA LEU A 524 23.43 -1.16 17.40
C LEU A 524 24.62 -1.90 16.79
N GLU A 525 25.81 -1.32 16.77
CA GLU A 525 27.00 -2.01 16.24
C GLU A 525 27.37 -3.20 17.11
N GLN A 526 27.28 -3.07 18.45
CA GLN A 526 27.57 -4.16 19.37
C GLN A 526 26.59 -5.32 19.20
N ILE A 527 25.28 -5.05 19.12
CA ILE A 527 24.25 -6.07 18.84
C ILE A 527 24.56 -6.80 17.53
N LEU A 528 24.82 -6.06 16.45
CA LEU A 528 25.10 -6.67 15.14
C LEU A 528 26.43 -7.45 15.12
N GLN A 529 27.45 -6.98 15.83
CA GLN A 529 28.73 -7.66 15.94
C GLN A 529 28.61 -8.95 16.77
N ASP A 530 27.84 -8.93 17.85
CA ASP A 530 27.58 -10.09 18.69
C ASP A 530 26.77 -11.14 17.91
N ILE A 531 25.69 -10.73 17.23
CA ILE A 531 24.90 -11.61 16.36
C ILE A 531 25.78 -12.19 15.25
N GLY A 532 26.54 -11.35 14.54
CA GLY A 532 27.35 -11.76 13.40
C GLY A 532 28.54 -12.65 13.74
N SER A 533 29.05 -12.60 14.97
CA SER A 533 30.18 -13.41 15.41
C SER A 533 29.76 -14.70 16.13
N LYS A 534 28.71 -14.65 16.96
CA LYS A 534 28.26 -15.78 17.79
C LYS A 534 27.26 -16.69 17.08
N PHE A 535 26.35 -16.12 16.29
CA PHE A 535 25.36 -16.88 15.51
C PHE A 535 25.78 -17.08 14.06
N ALA A 536 27.09 -17.01 13.79
CA ALA A 536 27.62 -17.37 12.48
C ALA A 536 27.44 -18.88 12.26
N PRO A 537 26.98 -19.33 11.08
CA PRO A 537 26.76 -20.75 10.85
C PRO A 537 28.05 -21.51 11.07
N ARG A 538 27.96 -22.64 11.77
CA ARG A 538 29.12 -23.49 12.03
C ARG A 538 29.68 -24.02 10.72
N SER A 539 30.94 -24.41 10.72
CA SER A 539 31.60 -24.85 9.48
C SER A 539 31.00 -26.14 8.90
N GLU A 540 30.33 -26.95 9.71
CA GLU A 540 29.56 -28.13 9.30
C GLU A 540 28.23 -27.77 8.62
N GLU A 541 27.47 -26.83 9.19
CA GLU A 541 26.25 -26.26 8.58
C GLU A 541 26.57 -25.60 7.23
N ARG A 542 27.70 -24.88 7.16
CA ARG A 542 28.20 -24.31 5.89
C ARG A 542 28.51 -25.40 4.87
N LEU A 543 29.18 -26.49 5.28
CA LEU A 543 29.46 -27.60 4.38
C LEU A 543 28.17 -28.27 3.88
N LEU A 544 27.20 -28.50 4.77
CA LEU A 544 25.90 -29.07 4.44
C LEU A 544 25.12 -28.19 3.44
N SER A 545 25.09 -26.86 3.65
CA SER A 545 24.45 -25.93 2.72
C SER A 545 25.13 -25.91 1.34
N VAL A 546 26.46 -25.96 1.30
CA VAL A 546 27.24 -26.06 0.05
C VAL A 546 26.96 -27.39 -0.67
N VAL A 547 26.99 -28.52 0.03
CA VAL A 547 26.70 -29.85 -0.53
C VAL A 547 25.26 -29.90 -1.07
N THR A 548 24.30 -29.32 -0.35
CA THR A 548 22.90 -29.24 -0.78
C THR A 548 22.73 -28.36 -2.02
N ALA A 549 23.43 -27.22 -2.09
CA ALA A 549 23.44 -26.35 -3.27
C ALA A 549 24.06 -27.04 -4.49
N LEU A 550 25.17 -27.76 -4.31
CA LEU A 550 25.82 -28.54 -5.36
C LEU A 550 24.92 -29.68 -5.86
N LEU A 551 24.23 -30.38 -4.95
CA LEU A 551 23.24 -31.41 -5.30
C LEU A 551 22.08 -30.82 -6.11
N HIS A 552 21.54 -29.67 -5.72
CA HIS A 552 20.47 -29.01 -6.47
C HIS A 552 20.93 -28.54 -7.85
N ARG A 553 22.19 -28.09 -7.98
CA ARG A 553 22.79 -27.78 -9.28
C ARG A 553 22.93 -29.02 -10.16
N CYS A 554 23.32 -30.18 -9.59
CA CYS A 554 23.36 -31.44 -10.33
C CYS A 554 21.99 -31.79 -10.95
N TYR A 555 20.89 -31.56 -10.22
CA TYR A 555 19.54 -31.79 -10.75
C TYR A 555 19.08 -30.78 -11.82
N LYS A 556 19.66 -29.58 -11.86
CA LYS A 556 19.33 -28.55 -12.87
C LYS A 556 20.06 -28.76 -14.20
N VAL A 557 21.10 -29.60 -14.24
CA VAL A 557 21.87 -29.87 -15.46
C VAL A 557 21.07 -30.85 -16.34
N ALA A 558 20.61 -30.38 -17.50
CA ALA A 558 19.70 -31.08 -18.40
C ALA A 558 20.37 -32.18 -19.25
N PHE A 559 21.10 -33.11 -18.64
CA PHE A 559 21.69 -34.25 -19.33
C PHE A 559 21.34 -35.58 -18.64
N SER A 560 21.27 -36.66 -19.42
CA SER A 560 21.07 -38.02 -18.90
C SER A 560 22.11 -38.35 -17.82
N GLY A 561 21.73 -39.02 -16.73
CA GLY A 561 22.60 -39.31 -15.58
C GLY A 561 23.92 -40.05 -15.88
N GLN A 562 24.14 -40.49 -17.13
CA GLN A 562 25.39 -41.05 -17.64
C GLN A 562 26.37 -40.03 -18.25
N ALA A 563 26.01 -38.74 -18.29
CA ALA A 563 26.90 -37.71 -18.81
C ALA A 563 28.08 -37.44 -17.86
N ASP A 564 29.25 -37.12 -18.43
CA ASP A 564 30.43 -36.72 -17.68
C ASP A 564 30.18 -35.43 -16.88
N VAL A 565 30.78 -35.36 -15.69
CA VAL A 565 30.66 -34.19 -14.80
C VAL A 565 31.19 -32.92 -15.50
N PRO A 566 30.37 -31.85 -15.63
CA PRO A 566 30.78 -30.59 -16.27
C PRO A 566 31.99 -29.93 -15.60
N GLN A 567 32.91 -29.36 -16.41
CA GLN A 567 34.09 -28.62 -15.91
C GLN A 567 33.81 -27.52 -14.87
N PRO A 568 32.75 -26.69 -14.98
CA PRO A 568 32.48 -25.66 -13.96
C PRO A 568 32.17 -26.28 -12.59
N LEU A 569 31.44 -27.40 -12.56
CA LEU A 569 31.13 -28.10 -11.30
C LEU A 569 32.38 -28.72 -10.68
N ARG A 570 33.32 -29.23 -11.50
CA ARG A 570 34.62 -29.72 -11.03
C ARG A 570 35.49 -28.60 -10.42
N GLN A 571 35.47 -27.41 -11.03
CA GLN A 571 36.21 -26.26 -10.49
C GLN A 571 35.62 -25.77 -9.16
N GLU A 572 34.30 -25.77 -9.03
CA GLU A 572 33.62 -25.42 -7.78
C GLU A 572 33.90 -26.44 -6.68
N LEU A 573 33.82 -27.75 -6.97
CA LEU A 573 34.18 -28.81 -6.03
C LEU A 573 35.65 -28.70 -5.58
N ALA A 574 36.56 -28.44 -6.52
CA ALA A 574 37.96 -28.19 -6.18
C ALA A 574 38.15 -26.94 -5.30
N GLY A 575 37.36 -25.89 -5.53
CA GLY A 575 37.32 -24.68 -4.70
C GLY A 575 36.80 -24.96 -3.29
N VAL A 576 35.72 -25.75 -3.17
CA VAL A 576 35.15 -26.17 -1.88
C VAL A 576 36.13 -27.05 -1.11
N CYS A 577 36.76 -28.03 -1.74
CA CYS A 577 37.79 -28.86 -1.10
C CYS A 577 38.98 -28.02 -0.61
N LYS A 578 39.43 -27.02 -1.39
CA LYS A 578 40.48 -26.08 -0.96
C LYS A 578 40.03 -25.23 0.23
N ALA A 579 38.79 -24.75 0.25
CA ALA A 579 38.24 -23.97 1.36
C ALA A 579 38.08 -24.81 2.64
N CYS A 580 37.68 -26.08 2.52
CA CYS A 580 37.60 -27.02 3.64
C CYS A 580 38.98 -27.27 4.28
N LEU A 581 40.05 -27.36 3.47
CA LEU A 581 41.43 -27.53 3.94
C LEU A 581 42.04 -26.27 4.55
N GLN A 582 41.62 -25.07 4.12
CA GLN A 582 42.11 -23.79 4.65
C GLN A 582 41.39 -23.34 5.94
N GLY A 583 40.28 -23.99 6.30
CA GLY A 583 39.41 -23.61 7.42
C GLY A 583 40.06 -23.68 8.81
N ASP A 584 41.22 -24.34 8.96
CA ASP A 584 41.90 -24.50 10.26
C ASP A 584 42.79 -23.32 10.67
N SER A 585 43.20 -22.47 9.73
CA SER A 585 44.22 -21.44 10.03
C SER A 585 43.68 -20.22 10.79
N ARG A 586 42.35 -20.04 10.92
CA ARG A 586 41.72 -18.87 11.56
C ARG A 586 41.03 -19.17 12.89
N SER A 587 40.67 -20.42 13.16
CA SER A 587 39.99 -20.85 14.40
C SER A 587 40.94 -21.31 15.51
N SER A 588 42.22 -21.57 15.20
CA SER A 588 43.18 -22.07 16.19
C SER A 588 43.86 -21.00 17.06
N ALA A 589 43.57 -19.70 16.85
CA ALA A 589 44.36 -18.62 17.47
C ALA A 589 43.71 -17.94 18.69
N ASN A 590 42.44 -18.17 19.01
CA ASN A 590 41.81 -17.56 20.20
C ASN A 590 40.72 -18.46 20.79
N GLY A 591 40.96 -18.99 21.99
CA GLY A 591 39.94 -19.61 22.83
C GLY A 591 40.23 -21.06 23.19
N SER A 592 41.04 -21.23 24.23
CA SER A 592 41.09 -22.46 25.03
C SER A 592 39.73 -22.68 25.69
N ASP A 593 38.90 -23.58 25.15
CA ASP A 593 37.81 -24.15 25.91
C ASP A 593 37.96 -25.67 25.98
N GLY A 594 38.50 -26.10 27.12
CA GLY A 594 38.70 -27.50 27.46
C GLY A 594 37.39 -28.12 27.91
N ARG A 595 36.56 -28.55 26.95
CA ARG A 595 35.59 -29.64 27.14
C ARG A 595 35.64 -30.55 25.91
N GLY A 596 35.88 -31.84 26.17
CA GLY A 596 36.42 -32.84 25.25
C GLY A 596 35.73 -32.98 23.88
N GLY A 597 36.53 -33.31 22.86
CA GLY A 597 36.02 -33.79 21.56
C GLY A 597 36.81 -33.44 20.30
N GLY A 598 38.04 -32.93 20.38
CA GLY A 598 38.82 -32.42 19.24
C GLY A 598 39.33 -33.41 18.19
N LEU A 599 38.76 -34.62 18.05
CA LEU A 599 39.25 -35.66 17.12
C LEU A 599 38.28 -36.01 15.98
N GLY A 600 37.01 -35.56 16.01
CA GLY A 600 36.00 -35.92 15.01
C GLY A 600 35.83 -34.91 13.86
N HIS A 601 36.01 -33.61 14.13
CA HIS A 601 35.69 -32.52 13.17
C HIS A 601 36.64 -32.46 11.96
N GLY A 602 37.92 -32.81 12.14
CA GLY A 602 38.88 -32.94 11.04
C GLY A 602 38.60 -34.17 10.20
N ALA A 603 38.29 -35.31 10.84
CA ALA A 603 38.10 -36.60 10.18
C ALA A 603 36.94 -36.62 9.18
N LEU A 604 35.81 -35.94 9.48
CA LEU A 604 34.67 -35.86 8.56
C LEU A 604 34.99 -35.01 7.32
N ARG A 605 35.73 -33.91 7.50
CA ARG A 605 36.16 -33.02 6.41
C ARG A 605 37.22 -33.66 5.54
N GLU A 606 38.19 -34.32 6.16
CA GLU A 606 39.22 -35.09 5.49
C GLU A 606 38.59 -36.23 4.69
N ALA A 607 37.58 -36.91 5.24
CA ALA A 607 36.81 -37.91 4.51
C ALA A 607 36.03 -37.31 3.32
N PHE A 608 35.42 -36.14 3.49
CA PHE A 608 34.74 -35.45 2.38
C PHE A 608 35.73 -35.02 1.27
N VAL A 609 36.88 -34.45 1.64
CA VAL A 609 37.92 -34.02 0.70
C VAL A 609 38.54 -35.21 -0.04
N ARG A 610 38.74 -36.34 0.65
CA ARG A 610 39.22 -37.59 0.05
C ARG A 610 38.22 -38.17 -0.96
N ASP A 611 36.92 -38.09 -0.66
CA ASP A 611 35.90 -38.74 -1.48
C ASP A 611 35.43 -37.82 -2.65
N MET A 612 35.61 -36.49 -2.56
CA MET A 612 35.10 -35.50 -3.53
C MET A 612 36.15 -34.68 -4.28
N SER A 613 37.44 -34.89 -4.04
CA SER A 613 38.49 -34.16 -4.76
C SER A 613 38.64 -34.68 -6.20
N PRO A 614 38.64 -33.80 -7.23
CA PRO A 614 38.76 -34.22 -8.64
C PRO A 614 40.11 -34.85 -9.02
N SER A 615 41.10 -34.82 -8.13
CA SER A 615 42.45 -35.37 -8.31
C SER A 615 42.62 -36.80 -7.79
N GLU A 616 41.69 -37.29 -6.96
CA GLU A 616 41.77 -38.61 -6.34
C GLU A 616 41.01 -39.67 -7.18
N PRO A 617 41.44 -40.95 -7.14
CA PRO A 617 40.83 -42.04 -7.93
C PRO A 617 39.42 -42.43 -7.45
N THR A 618 39.00 -41.92 -6.28
CA THR A 618 37.68 -42.08 -5.65
C THR A 618 36.60 -41.18 -6.26
N PHE A 619 36.96 -40.27 -7.17
CA PHE A 619 36.02 -39.31 -7.74
C PHE A 619 34.97 -39.97 -8.67
N PRO A 620 33.66 -39.64 -8.53
CA PRO A 620 32.60 -40.20 -9.36
C PRO A 620 32.77 -39.86 -10.85
N LYS A 621 32.60 -40.87 -11.72
CA LYS A 621 32.80 -40.72 -13.18
C LYS A 621 31.58 -40.11 -13.88
N SER A 622 30.36 -40.47 -13.47
CA SER A 622 29.12 -39.94 -14.03
C SER A 622 28.47 -38.87 -13.14
N LEU A 623 27.65 -38.01 -13.74
CA LEU A 623 26.84 -37.02 -13.04
C LEU A 623 25.83 -37.69 -12.07
N GLY A 624 25.30 -38.87 -12.42
CA GLY A 624 24.43 -39.67 -11.56
C GLY A 624 25.14 -40.16 -10.30
N ASP A 625 26.33 -40.75 -10.45
CA ASP A 625 27.13 -41.24 -9.32
C ASP A 625 27.57 -40.09 -8.39
N LEU A 626 27.85 -38.91 -8.96
CA LEU A 626 28.16 -37.69 -8.20
C LEU A 626 26.95 -37.21 -7.40
N ALA A 627 25.75 -37.22 -7.99
CA ALA A 627 24.52 -36.85 -7.30
C ALA A 627 24.17 -37.83 -6.16
N GLU A 628 24.37 -39.14 -6.37
CA GLU A 628 24.19 -40.15 -5.32
C GLU A 628 25.20 -39.99 -4.19
N SER A 629 26.46 -39.73 -4.53
CA SER A 629 27.53 -39.47 -3.56
C SER A 629 27.25 -38.20 -2.75
N LEU A 630 26.83 -37.11 -3.40
CA LEU A 630 26.42 -35.86 -2.73
C LEU A 630 25.18 -36.05 -1.86
N LYS A 631 24.23 -36.90 -2.28
CA LYS A 631 23.03 -37.25 -1.49
C LYS A 631 23.40 -38.06 -0.25
N SER A 632 24.32 -39.02 -0.38
CA SER A 632 24.87 -39.80 0.73
C SER A 632 25.59 -38.89 1.73
N TRP A 633 26.45 -38.01 1.24
CA TRP A 633 27.17 -37.03 2.05
C TRP A 633 26.24 -36.04 2.74
N ARG A 634 25.20 -35.53 2.06
CA ARG A 634 24.17 -34.69 2.67
C ARG A 634 23.46 -35.41 3.80
N ASN A 635 23.03 -36.66 3.58
CA ASN A 635 22.32 -37.43 4.60
C ASN A 635 23.21 -37.70 5.82
N ARG A 636 24.49 -38.01 5.58
CA ARG A 636 25.48 -38.23 6.64
C ARG A 636 25.75 -36.95 7.44
N LEU A 637 25.95 -35.83 6.75
CA LEU A 637 26.16 -34.52 7.38
C LEU A 637 24.93 -34.05 8.15
N GLN A 638 23.73 -34.29 7.63
CA GLN A 638 22.47 -33.98 8.31
C GLN A 638 22.31 -34.81 9.59
N ALA A 639 22.47 -36.14 9.51
CA ALA A 639 22.33 -37.01 10.67
C ALA A 639 23.33 -36.66 11.78
N GLU A 640 24.58 -36.37 11.40
CA GLU A 640 25.61 -35.98 12.38
C GLU A 640 25.35 -34.59 12.97
N LEU A 641 24.74 -33.67 12.22
CA LEU A 641 24.33 -32.37 12.72
C LEU A 641 23.14 -32.51 13.68
N ASP A 642 22.14 -33.33 13.34
CA ASP A 642 20.96 -33.60 14.17
C ASP A 642 21.33 -34.31 15.48
N ASP A 643 22.33 -35.20 15.46
CA ASP A 643 22.84 -35.90 16.66
C ASP A 643 23.63 -34.96 17.59
N LYS A 644 24.31 -33.95 17.04
CA LYS A 644 25.21 -33.06 17.79
C LYS A 644 24.54 -31.75 18.24
N MET A 645 23.56 -31.26 17.49
CA MET A 645 22.92 -29.98 17.76
C MET A 645 21.75 -30.18 18.72
N PRO A 646 21.73 -29.49 19.87
CA PRO A 646 20.54 -29.48 20.70
C PRO A 646 19.39 -28.83 19.93
N GLY A 647 18.15 -29.23 20.17
CA GLY A 647 16.99 -28.57 19.52
C GLY A 647 16.83 -27.09 19.90
N GLN A 648 17.47 -26.65 20.99
CA GLN A 648 17.47 -25.27 21.47
C GLN A 648 18.84 -24.91 22.05
N LEU A 649 19.31 -23.69 21.77
CA LEU A 649 20.48 -23.08 22.39
C LEU A 649 20.04 -22.11 23.49
N TRP A 650 20.81 -22.07 24.57
CA TRP A 650 20.62 -21.09 25.64
C TRP A 650 21.37 -19.81 25.31
N LEU A 651 20.65 -18.71 25.16
CA LEU A 651 21.23 -17.40 24.80
C LEU A 651 22.29 -16.94 25.82
N GLU A 652 22.12 -17.25 27.09
CA GLU A 652 23.08 -16.88 28.15
C GLU A 652 24.43 -17.58 28.00
N GLU A 653 24.44 -18.80 27.47
CA GLU A 653 25.66 -19.59 27.25
C GLU A 653 26.39 -19.13 25.97
N GLU A 654 25.64 -18.85 24.91
CA GLU A 654 26.21 -18.46 23.61
C GLU A 654 26.60 -16.97 23.54
N CYS A 655 25.74 -16.09 24.08
CA CYS A 655 25.95 -14.64 24.07
C CYS A 655 25.33 -13.95 25.30
N ARG A 656 26.06 -14.00 26.40
CA ARG A 656 25.72 -13.30 27.64
C ARG A 656 25.49 -11.79 27.44
N THR A 657 26.24 -11.16 26.54
CA THR A 657 26.15 -9.72 26.25
C THR A 657 24.78 -9.35 25.69
N LEU A 658 24.21 -10.13 24.76
CA LEU A 658 22.87 -9.90 24.23
C LEU A 658 21.77 -10.13 25.27
N SER A 659 21.94 -11.13 26.15
CA SER A 659 21.01 -11.36 27.27
C SER A 659 21.01 -10.16 28.23
N GLU A 660 22.18 -9.69 28.65
CA GLU A 660 22.33 -8.61 29.63
C GLU A 660 22.01 -7.21 29.07
N LEU A 661 22.29 -6.96 27.79
CA LEU A 661 22.07 -5.67 27.13
C LEU A 661 20.58 -5.35 27.00
N ILE A 662 19.75 -6.39 26.86
CA ILE A 662 18.34 -6.24 26.55
C ILE A 662 17.47 -6.41 27.82
N GLN A 663 17.80 -7.35 28.73
CA GLN A 663 17.08 -7.52 30.03
C GLN A 663 17.06 -6.28 30.93
N ARG A 664 17.95 -5.31 30.72
CA ARG A 664 17.97 -4.07 31.49
C ARG A 664 17.01 -2.99 30.98
N GLY A 665 16.17 -3.27 29.98
CA GLY A 665 15.24 -2.29 29.40
C GLY A 665 15.96 -1.03 28.88
N GLY A 666 17.20 -1.17 28.39
CA GLY A 666 18.03 -0.02 28.01
C GLY A 666 18.74 0.71 29.17
N ALA A 667 18.73 0.20 30.41
CA ALA A 667 19.48 0.80 31.51
C ALA A 667 20.84 0.11 31.72
N SER A 668 21.92 0.63 31.12
CA SER A 668 23.26 0.32 31.64
C SER A 668 23.47 1.01 33.00
N SER A 669 24.45 0.57 33.80
CA SER A 669 24.80 1.17 35.10
C SER A 669 25.24 2.65 35.03
N THR A 670 25.24 3.25 33.85
CA THR A 670 25.70 4.62 33.56
C THR A 670 24.62 5.53 32.97
N GLY A 671 23.34 5.14 32.98
CA GLY A 671 22.22 6.00 32.55
C GLY A 671 21.59 5.58 31.22
N SER A 672 20.31 5.98 31.07
CA SER A 672 19.37 5.68 29.99
C SER A 672 20.01 5.58 28.59
N VAL A 673 20.09 4.38 28.04
CA VAL A 673 20.35 4.17 26.60
C VAL A 673 19.03 4.45 25.86
N GLU A 674 19.10 5.07 24.68
CA GLU A 674 17.93 5.22 23.81
C GLU A 674 17.35 3.84 23.48
N PRO A 675 16.02 3.65 23.52
CA PRO A 675 15.41 2.34 23.31
C PRO A 675 15.67 1.84 21.89
N VAL A 676 16.11 0.58 21.76
CA VAL A 676 16.30 -0.08 20.48
C VAL A 676 14.95 -0.54 19.94
N GLU A 677 14.68 -0.23 18.69
CA GLU A 677 13.44 -0.61 18.00
C GLU A 677 13.57 -1.99 17.38
N MET A 678 12.46 -2.72 17.27
CA MET A 678 12.43 -3.95 16.50
C MET A 678 12.83 -3.67 15.03
N PRO A 679 13.85 -4.36 14.48
CA PRO A 679 14.26 -4.15 13.10
C PRO A 679 13.14 -4.50 12.10
N GLY A 680 13.07 -3.76 11.00
CA GLY A 680 12.17 -4.06 9.88
C GLY A 680 10.78 -3.41 9.93
N GLN A 681 10.45 -2.68 11.01
CA GLN A 681 9.15 -2.00 11.14
C GLN A 681 8.88 -0.98 10.02
N TYR A 682 9.91 -0.26 9.56
CA TYR A 682 9.79 0.79 8.54
C TYR A 682 9.67 0.28 7.10
N LEU A 683 9.69 -1.05 6.88
CA LEU A 683 9.66 -1.65 5.54
C LEU A 683 8.28 -1.59 4.86
N SER A 684 7.21 -1.33 5.60
CA SER A 684 5.86 -1.16 5.03
C SER A 684 5.65 0.20 4.38
N GLY A 685 6.52 1.18 4.68
CA GLY A 685 6.39 2.56 4.18
C GLY A 685 5.21 3.35 4.73
N THR A 686 4.58 2.84 5.79
CA THR A 686 3.57 3.57 6.56
C THR A 686 4.25 4.41 7.63
N GLU A 687 3.68 5.57 7.94
CA GLU A 687 4.08 6.32 9.13
C GLU A 687 3.81 5.45 10.36
N ILE A 688 4.83 5.29 11.20
CA ILE A 688 4.70 4.63 12.49
C ILE A 688 4.63 5.76 13.50
N GLY A 689 3.45 5.98 14.07
CA GLY A 689 3.29 6.94 15.16
C GLY A 689 4.16 6.54 16.35
N ALA A 690 4.52 7.49 17.21
CA ALA A 690 5.37 7.24 18.37
C ALA A 690 4.85 6.09 19.26
N ASP A 691 3.52 5.95 19.38
CA ASP A 691 2.87 4.90 20.18
C ASP A 691 2.82 3.54 19.47
N GLY A 692 3.09 3.50 18.16
CA GLY A 692 3.05 2.28 17.33
C GLY A 692 4.40 1.59 17.16
N VAL A 693 5.49 2.20 17.65
CA VAL A 693 6.84 1.64 17.54
C VAL A 693 7.02 0.51 18.56
N VAL A 694 7.29 -0.69 18.07
CA VAL A 694 7.62 -1.86 18.89
C VAL A 694 9.08 -1.77 19.30
N LEU A 695 9.33 -1.71 20.60
CA LEU A 695 10.67 -1.67 21.17
C LEU A 695 11.17 -3.08 21.48
N LEU A 696 12.47 -3.30 21.30
CA LEU A 696 13.14 -4.54 21.66
C LEU A 696 13.40 -4.55 23.18
N GLU A 697 12.50 -5.16 23.95
CA GLU A 697 12.59 -5.24 25.41
C GLU A 697 13.40 -6.43 25.93
N ALA A 698 13.35 -7.57 25.25
CA ALA A 698 14.09 -8.79 25.62
C ALA A 698 14.24 -9.72 24.41
N ILE A 699 15.31 -10.52 24.40
CA ILE A 699 15.41 -11.71 23.54
C ILE A 699 15.18 -12.93 24.45
N SER A 700 14.35 -13.86 23.99
CA SER A 700 14.08 -15.11 24.71
C SER A 700 15.37 -15.87 25.00
N CYS A 701 15.46 -16.50 26.17
CA CYS A 701 16.60 -17.32 26.56
C CYS A 701 16.77 -18.57 25.67
N ASN A 702 15.68 -19.04 25.03
CA ASN A 702 15.69 -20.22 24.17
C ASN A 702 15.75 -19.80 22.71
N VAL A 703 16.88 -20.04 22.06
CA VAL A 703 17.06 -19.86 20.62
C VAL A 703 16.83 -21.21 19.94
N ALA A 704 15.76 -21.32 19.16
CA ALA A 704 15.47 -22.54 18.41
C ALA A 704 16.48 -22.72 17.26
N ILE A 705 16.99 -23.94 17.11
CA ILE A 705 17.74 -24.35 15.91
C ILE A 705 16.72 -24.93 14.94
N VAL A 706 16.71 -24.42 13.69
CA VAL A 706 15.72 -24.76 12.64
C VAL A 706 16.41 -25.45 11.47
#